data_AF-A0A6P4Z753-F1
#
_entry.id   AF-A0A6P4Z753-F1
#
_cell.length_a   1.000
_cell.length_b   1.000
_cell.length_c   1.000
_cell.angle_alpha   90.00
_cell.angle_beta   90.00
_cell.angle_gamma   90.00
#
_symmetry.space_group_name_H-M   'P 1'
#
loop_
_entity.id
_entity.type
_entity.pdbx_description
1 polymer ?
#
loop_
_entity_poly.entity_id
_entity_poly.type
_entity_poly.pdbx_seq_one_letter_code
_entity_poly.pdbx_strand_id
1 'polypeptide(L)'
;MLTGSMISPVNRDLPRRKMLLFQRLSEVVVVLVLCILPNQAVLGTNKRFTFALVFPKDTELEAVTKVAVDNINYGPGSLPNISFNYEYRSSSIDGKCDAFYGMTSFFSIFLGPSQTSTVGLIGVKCEDMCKVMPETMTRLKIPFISPFCSSPPELSDKTKYQTFARTTWPPNKTTAIYTQVVTHFGWTKVAVIASQEESWQLLAGHLTIQLPESEIQLVKRINVAPGASRETLKAKLREAAAHSQIIILCVSSLVHHEENGGDERQLMLAAHELGMTDGAFVFLTLERKPITDLALLDRAWRMNDTEDGKAREAYVSVMRLCWTLAIGCDLSEFQKRVNDKMPTSEVHLPRKGDDNEFKTVEDVERLVEMSNLYNAVQLLYQSLLRTFAPTLIHTDGRDVRADEGSGVLPGIPDELPDPNEIQISKNMRNMSFIGFCNETVYMDEDGDRVADYALFHHSVKQVRMIAQYNKTARQFHSLVGGSYHNWPGGVWPPKDELPAQSAAIDSSTIVAATTTSLLVVTLAAFAVFFIIRKKMVKKEVWQMMWKINYEELTFIDSSRNRHAHVTRRKYGSRRMSHTSRTSRSSKSTSADPFCSSFSNDLEMVELLHDKKKVNAAHHKNSMVAVKHVPPDEFELTPARLYELFQMSKIRHENLTPFVGACVDAPNICTVMELCTRGSLQDILHNDDIKLNWTFKSSFITDIVKGMDFLHRSALVSHGNLKSSHCVIDSRWMLKITDYGEMSAGSGVRARARGEYAGMKIQASEDCANILLGIGGFRMVKRGDVDIKEGKSIQTYWIYGKNGFNKPLPEEIVPELEC
;
A
#
# COMPACT_ATOMS: atom_id res chain seq x y z
N MET A 1 -41.06 -1.68 -25.42
CA MET A 1 -41.83 -0.43 -25.59
C MET A 1 -42.40 -0.09 -24.23
N LEU A 2 -42.07 0.97 -23.49
CA LEU A 2 -41.35 2.24 -23.67
C LEU A 2 -40.75 2.57 -22.27
N THR A 3 -39.44 2.59 -22.04
CA THR A 3 -38.45 3.70 -22.20
C THR A 3 -38.56 4.88 -21.21
N GLY A 4 -37.45 5.13 -20.48
CA GLY A 4 -37.00 6.44 -19.95
C GLY A 4 -37.60 6.88 -18.61
N SER A 5 -36.92 7.51 -17.65
CA SER A 5 -35.60 8.18 -17.62
C SER A 5 -35.26 8.58 -16.17
N MET A 6 -34.01 9.01 -15.96
CA MET A 6 -33.42 9.69 -14.79
C MET A 6 -32.62 8.84 -13.79
N ILE A 7 -31.45 8.37 -14.25
CA ILE A 7 -30.25 8.29 -13.40
C ILE A 7 -29.61 9.68 -13.45
N SER A 8 -29.55 10.36 -12.31
CA SER A 8 -28.80 11.61 -12.08
C SER A 8 -27.40 11.26 -11.56
N PRO A 9 -26.34 12.03 -11.90
CA PRO A 9 -24.97 11.69 -11.57
C PRO A 9 -24.72 11.88 -10.08
N VAL A 10 -24.46 10.79 -9.36
CA VAL A 10 -24.10 10.88 -7.93
C VAL A 10 -22.65 11.35 -7.81
N ASN A 11 -22.53 12.50 -7.17
CA ASN A 11 -21.33 13.26 -6.84
C ASN A 11 -20.17 12.41 -6.33
N ARG A 12 -19.00 12.65 -6.94
CA ARG A 12 -17.67 12.34 -6.42
C ARG A 12 -17.44 13.16 -5.16
N ASP A 13 -17.33 12.48 -4.02
CA ASP A 13 -16.52 12.84 -2.83
C ASP A 13 -17.04 12.04 -1.62
N LEU A 14 -16.52 10.82 -1.45
CA LEU A 14 -16.72 10.02 -0.24
C LEU A 14 -15.39 9.97 0.54
N PRO A 15 -15.34 10.45 1.80
CA PRO A 15 -14.09 10.52 2.56
C PRO A 15 -13.66 9.17 3.14
N ARG A 16 -12.34 8.95 3.18
CA ARG A 16 -11.61 7.75 3.68
C ARG A 16 -12.09 7.17 5.03
N ARG A 17 -12.87 7.90 5.83
CA ARG A 17 -13.45 7.49 7.11
C ARG A 17 -14.54 6.41 7.02
N LYS A 18 -15.27 6.31 5.91
CA LYS A 18 -16.28 5.25 5.76
C LYS A 18 -15.63 3.88 5.58
N MET A 19 -14.41 3.80 5.04
CA MET A 19 -13.69 2.54 4.81
C MET A 19 -13.31 1.84 6.13
N LEU A 20 -12.84 2.59 7.13
CA LEU A 20 -12.49 2.07 8.47
C LEU A 20 -13.72 1.71 9.33
N LEU A 21 -14.83 2.44 9.17
CA LEU A 21 -16.10 2.13 9.82
C LEU A 21 -16.74 0.87 9.19
N PHE A 22 -16.63 0.70 7.87
CA PHE A 22 -17.04 -0.53 7.17
C PHE A 22 -16.15 -1.72 7.55
N GLN A 23 -14.86 -1.51 7.77
CA GLN A 23 -13.94 -2.55 8.25
C GLN A 23 -14.31 -3.06 9.64
N ARG A 24 -14.70 -2.18 10.57
CA ARG A 24 -15.13 -2.58 11.92
C ARG A 24 -16.58 -3.07 12.01
N LEU A 25 -17.49 -2.53 11.20
CA LEU A 25 -18.87 -3.03 11.10
C LEU A 25 -18.93 -4.38 10.38
N SER A 26 -18.09 -4.61 9.36
CA SER A 26 -17.95 -5.94 8.75
C SER A 26 -17.37 -6.96 9.74
N GLU A 27 -16.34 -6.61 10.52
CA GLU A 27 -15.83 -7.52 11.58
C GLU A 27 -16.90 -7.90 12.62
N VAL A 28 -17.73 -6.95 13.07
CA VAL A 28 -18.76 -7.22 14.09
C VAL A 28 -19.97 -7.97 13.51
N VAL A 29 -20.41 -7.64 12.30
CA VAL A 29 -21.51 -8.34 11.63
C VAL A 29 -21.09 -9.76 11.21
N VAL A 30 -19.84 -9.96 10.79
CA VAL A 30 -19.32 -11.29 10.40
C VAL A 30 -19.23 -12.23 11.61
N VAL A 31 -18.80 -11.74 12.78
CA VAL A 31 -18.74 -12.57 14.01
C VAL A 31 -20.14 -12.90 14.54
N LEU A 32 -21.11 -11.97 14.44
CA LEU A 32 -22.49 -12.21 14.88
C LEU A 32 -23.31 -13.10 13.94
N VAL A 33 -23.07 -13.04 12.62
CA VAL A 33 -23.81 -13.86 11.64
C VAL A 33 -23.29 -15.30 11.58
N LEU A 34 -21.98 -15.53 11.80
CA LEU A 34 -21.40 -16.89 11.80
C LEU A 34 -21.71 -17.70 13.06
N CYS A 35 -22.19 -17.07 14.15
CA CYS A 35 -22.46 -17.76 15.42
C CYS A 35 -23.91 -18.23 15.60
N ILE A 36 -24.83 -17.99 14.66
CA ILE A 36 -26.28 -18.16 14.90
C ILE A 36 -26.96 -19.26 14.07
N LEU A 37 -26.33 -19.90 13.08
CA LEU A 37 -27.06 -20.89 12.25
C LEU A 37 -26.33 -22.24 12.15
N PRO A 38 -26.96 -23.35 12.59
CA PRO A 38 -26.48 -24.70 12.30
C PRO A 38 -26.70 -25.00 10.81
N ASN A 39 -25.61 -25.26 10.07
CA ASN A 39 -25.67 -25.75 8.70
C ASN A 39 -26.15 -27.21 8.73
N GLN A 40 -27.39 -27.47 8.33
CA GLN A 40 -27.81 -28.77 7.82
C GLN A 40 -28.03 -28.63 6.31
N ALA A 41 -27.03 -29.02 5.52
CA ALA A 41 -27.19 -29.23 4.08
C ALA A 41 -27.37 -30.73 3.83
N VAL A 42 -28.52 -31.08 3.26
CA VAL A 42 -28.89 -32.43 2.84
C VAL A 42 -27.98 -32.86 1.67
N LEU A 43 -27.32 -34.02 1.81
CA LEU A 43 -26.45 -34.61 0.78
C LEU A 43 -27.24 -35.11 -0.42
N GLY A 44 -26.88 -34.63 -1.61
CA GLY A 44 -27.16 -35.28 -2.90
C GLY A 44 -25.88 -35.83 -3.53
N THR A 45 -26.01 -36.77 -4.46
CA THR A 45 -24.92 -37.52 -5.11
C THR A 45 -24.02 -36.69 -6.04
N ASN A 46 -24.40 -35.45 -6.38
CA ASN A 46 -23.61 -34.51 -7.19
C ASN A 46 -23.06 -33.37 -6.32
N LYS A 47 -21.73 -33.29 -6.18
CA LYS A 47 -21.06 -32.25 -5.39
C LYS A 47 -20.63 -31.09 -6.29
N ARG A 48 -21.09 -29.89 -5.94
CA ARG A 48 -20.77 -28.65 -6.64
C ARG A 48 -19.89 -27.79 -5.74
N PHE A 49 -18.68 -27.50 -6.20
CA PHE A 49 -17.77 -26.58 -5.54
C PHE A 49 -17.79 -25.26 -6.29
N THR A 50 -17.93 -24.15 -5.57
CA THR A 50 -17.92 -22.81 -6.15
C THR A 50 -16.77 -22.02 -5.52
N PHE A 51 -16.04 -21.20 -6.27
CA PHE A 51 -15.08 -20.26 -5.68
C PHE A 51 -15.41 -18.81 -6.04
N ALA A 52 -15.01 -17.88 -5.18
CA ALA A 52 -15.18 -16.46 -5.43
C ALA A 52 -14.07 -15.97 -6.36
N LEU A 53 -14.44 -15.24 -7.42
CA LEU A 53 -13.49 -14.61 -8.34
C LEU A 53 -13.62 -13.08 -8.24
N VAL A 54 -12.56 -12.41 -7.80
CA VAL A 54 -12.59 -10.95 -7.55
C VAL A 54 -11.36 -10.25 -8.12
N PHE A 55 -11.57 -9.43 -9.15
CA PHE A 55 -10.60 -8.52 -9.74
C PHE A 55 -11.34 -7.46 -10.60
N PRO A 56 -10.68 -6.39 -11.11
CA PRO A 56 -11.33 -5.38 -11.97
C PRO A 56 -12.01 -5.98 -13.19
N LYS A 57 -13.04 -5.32 -13.74
CA LYS A 57 -13.69 -5.86 -14.95
C LYS A 57 -12.70 -6.05 -16.09
N ASP A 58 -12.53 -7.32 -16.46
CA ASP A 58 -11.58 -7.77 -17.48
C ASP A 58 -12.12 -9.06 -18.12
N THR A 59 -12.59 -8.94 -19.37
CA THR A 59 -13.29 -10.01 -20.06
C THR A 59 -12.39 -11.14 -20.53
N GLU A 60 -11.12 -10.85 -20.79
CA GLU A 60 -10.15 -11.86 -21.19
C GLU A 60 -9.69 -12.68 -19.98
N LEU A 61 -9.42 -12.06 -18.82
CA LEU A 61 -9.11 -12.82 -17.59
C LEU A 61 -10.31 -13.67 -17.12
N GLU A 62 -11.53 -13.15 -17.28
CA GLU A 62 -12.74 -13.95 -17.01
C GLU A 62 -12.86 -15.13 -17.99
N ALA A 63 -12.57 -14.93 -19.28
CA ALA A 63 -12.55 -15.99 -20.29
C ALA A 63 -11.50 -17.07 -19.98
N VAL A 64 -10.31 -16.69 -19.51
CA VAL A 64 -9.28 -17.64 -19.05
C VAL A 64 -9.78 -18.48 -17.88
N THR A 65 -10.50 -17.87 -16.93
CA THR A 65 -11.11 -18.61 -15.81
C THR A 65 -12.12 -19.63 -16.33
N LYS A 66 -12.97 -19.27 -17.31
CA LYS A 66 -13.91 -20.20 -17.96
C LYS A 66 -13.18 -21.36 -18.62
N VAL A 67 -12.10 -21.09 -19.35
CA VAL A 67 -11.26 -22.11 -19.99
C VAL A 67 -10.68 -23.08 -18.96
N ALA A 68 -10.16 -22.59 -17.83
CA ALA A 68 -9.63 -23.41 -16.75
C ALA A 68 -10.71 -24.29 -16.11
N VAL A 69 -11.88 -23.72 -15.83
CA VAL A 69 -13.03 -24.45 -15.25
C VAL A 69 -13.59 -25.50 -16.22
N ASP A 70 -13.67 -25.19 -17.52
CA ASP A 70 -14.07 -26.16 -18.54
C ASP A 70 -13.07 -27.32 -18.64
N ASN A 71 -11.76 -27.04 -18.54
CA ASN A 71 -10.74 -28.09 -18.51
C ASN A 71 -10.90 -29.01 -17.29
N ILE A 72 -11.27 -28.48 -16.13
CA ILE A 72 -11.52 -29.29 -14.93
C ILE A 72 -12.78 -30.15 -15.09
N ASN A 73 -13.87 -29.56 -15.59
CA ASN A 73 -15.17 -30.23 -15.65
C ASN A 73 -15.32 -31.21 -16.83
N TYR A 74 -14.64 -30.95 -17.95
CA TYR A 74 -14.82 -31.69 -19.21
C TYR A 74 -13.51 -32.22 -19.80
N GLY A 75 -12.36 -31.93 -19.18
CA GLY A 75 -11.07 -32.38 -19.66
C GLY A 75 -10.75 -33.83 -19.27
N PRO A 76 -9.59 -34.33 -19.73
CA PRO A 76 -9.05 -35.63 -19.31
C PRO A 76 -8.80 -35.62 -17.79
N GLY A 77 -9.33 -36.60 -17.05
CA GLY A 77 -9.23 -36.65 -15.59
C GLY A 77 -10.37 -35.95 -14.82
N SER A 78 -11.39 -35.46 -15.53
CA SER A 78 -12.64 -34.98 -14.90
C SER A 78 -13.32 -36.10 -14.09
N LEU A 79 -13.79 -35.77 -12.89
CA LEU A 79 -14.43 -36.73 -11.99
C LEU A 79 -15.95 -36.71 -12.17
N PRO A 80 -16.60 -37.86 -12.47
CA PRO A 80 -18.05 -37.91 -12.56
C PRO A 80 -18.65 -37.54 -11.20
N ASN A 81 -19.68 -36.68 -11.21
CA ASN A 81 -20.40 -36.16 -10.05
C ASN A 81 -19.71 -35.08 -9.21
N ILE A 82 -18.56 -34.55 -9.65
CA ILE A 82 -17.95 -33.34 -9.08
C ILE A 82 -17.98 -32.23 -10.14
N SER A 83 -18.46 -31.04 -9.77
CA SER A 83 -18.45 -29.87 -10.65
C SER A 83 -17.79 -28.68 -9.98
N PHE A 84 -16.90 -28.01 -10.70
CA PHE A 84 -16.20 -26.81 -10.26
C PHE A 84 -16.79 -25.58 -10.94
N ASN A 85 -17.11 -24.54 -10.18
CA ASN A 85 -17.77 -23.33 -10.67
C ASN A 85 -17.18 -22.09 -9.98
N TYR A 86 -17.53 -20.91 -10.46
CA TYR A 86 -17.13 -19.65 -9.83
C TYR A 86 -18.23 -18.60 -9.85
N GLU A 87 -18.19 -17.70 -8.87
CA GLU A 87 -19.01 -16.49 -8.84
C GLU A 87 -18.08 -15.28 -8.99
N TYR A 88 -18.26 -14.51 -10.07
CA TYR A 88 -17.46 -13.33 -10.35
C TYR A 88 -18.09 -12.04 -9.83
N ARG A 89 -17.28 -11.20 -9.19
CA ARG A 89 -17.61 -9.82 -8.84
C ARG A 89 -16.43 -8.90 -9.15
N SER A 90 -16.75 -7.77 -9.78
CA SER A 90 -15.76 -6.75 -10.12
C SER A 90 -15.21 -6.06 -8.86
N SER A 91 -13.91 -5.83 -8.81
CA SER A 91 -13.25 -5.00 -7.78
C SER A 91 -12.95 -3.58 -8.25
N SER A 92 -13.64 -3.11 -9.30
CA SER A 92 -13.39 -1.79 -9.91
C SER A 92 -14.61 -0.90 -9.98
N ILE A 93 -14.41 0.40 -9.81
CA ILE A 93 -15.34 1.46 -10.19
C ILE A 93 -14.80 2.15 -11.45
N ASP A 94 -15.64 2.36 -12.48
CA ASP A 94 -15.25 2.97 -13.76
C ASP A 94 -13.99 2.33 -14.42
N GLY A 95 -13.81 1.02 -14.25
CA GLY A 95 -12.65 0.28 -14.77
C GLY A 95 -11.35 0.44 -13.99
N LYS A 96 -11.34 1.23 -12.90
CA LYS A 96 -10.17 1.38 -12.02
C LYS A 96 -10.29 0.53 -10.77
N CYS A 97 -9.21 -0.17 -10.43
CA CYS A 97 -9.10 -0.98 -9.22
C CYS A 97 -9.39 -0.15 -7.96
N ASP A 98 -10.29 -0.61 -7.10
CA ASP A 98 -10.63 0.07 -5.85
C ASP A 98 -10.78 -0.94 -4.70
N ALA A 99 -10.05 -0.72 -3.61
CA ALA A 99 -10.00 -1.65 -2.49
C ALA A 99 -11.34 -1.77 -1.74
N PHE A 100 -12.10 -0.67 -1.61
CA PHE A 100 -13.39 -0.69 -0.94
C PHE A 100 -14.43 -1.49 -1.74
N TYR A 101 -14.47 -1.29 -3.05
CA TYR A 101 -15.33 -2.08 -3.94
C TYR A 101 -14.93 -3.54 -3.96
N GLY A 102 -13.63 -3.85 -4.03
CA GLY A 102 -13.17 -5.23 -3.95
C GLY A 102 -13.55 -5.94 -2.66
N MET A 103 -13.44 -5.28 -1.50
CA MET A 103 -13.91 -5.82 -0.22
C MET A 103 -15.43 -6.04 -0.22
N THR A 104 -16.19 -5.08 -0.76
CA THR A 104 -17.65 -5.17 -0.84
C THR A 104 -18.09 -6.33 -1.74
N SER A 105 -17.41 -6.49 -2.88
CA SER A 105 -17.61 -7.59 -3.82
C SER A 105 -17.34 -8.95 -3.16
N PHE A 106 -16.24 -9.07 -2.43
CA PHE A 106 -15.96 -10.26 -1.60
C PHE A 106 -17.10 -10.52 -0.61
N PHE A 107 -17.46 -9.55 0.24
CA PHE A 107 -18.52 -9.75 1.24
C PHE A 107 -19.87 -10.07 0.61
N SER A 108 -20.17 -9.55 -0.59
CA SER A 108 -21.42 -9.86 -1.28
C SER A 108 -21.53 -11.34 -1.70
N ILE A 109 -20.41 -11.99 -2.04
CA ILE A 109 -20.38 -13.43 -2.38
C ILE A 109 -20.51 -14.27 -1.12
N PHE A 110 -19.73 -13.95 -0.08
CA PHE A 110 -19.65 -14.78 1.13
C PHE A 110 -20.78 -14.54 2.14
N LEU A 111 -21.41 -13.36 2.15
CA LEU A 111 -22.55 -13.02 3.02
C LEU A 111 -23.88 -13.00 2.25
N GLY A 112 -23.87 -13.29 0.95
CA GLY A 112 -25.04 -13.29 0.10
C GLY A 112 -25.98 -14.48 0.36
N PRO A 113 -27.23 -14.41 -0.14
CA PRO A 113 -28.23 -15.47 0.03
C PRO A 113 -27.87 -16.79 -0.70
N SER A 114 -26.85 -16.80 -1.55
CA SER A 114 -26.31 -17.98 -2.26
C SER A 114 -25.39 -18.85 -1.37
N GLN A 115 -25.64 -18.89 -0.05
CA GLN A 115 -24.78 -19.37 1.04
C GLN A 115 -24.35 -20.85 1.02
N THR A 116 -24.27 -21.49 -0.14
CA THR A 116 -23.94 -22.90 -0.28
C THR A 116 -22.73 -23.07 -1.18
N SER A 117 -21.63 -23.59 -0.63
CA SER A 117 -20.45 -24.19 -1.30
C SER A 117 -19.29 -23.30 -1.77
N THR A 118 -19.13 -22.06 -1.28
CA THR A 118 -17.92 -21.27 -1.63
C THR A 118 -16.67 -21.79 -0.91
N VAL A 119 -15.74 -22.41 -1.65
CA VAL A 119 -14.56 -23.13 -1.10
C VAL A 119 -13.29 -22.29 -0.97
N GLY A 120 -13.27 -21.09 -1.56
CA GLY A 120 -12.09 -20.23 -1.54
C GLY A 120 -12.26 -18.97 -2.38
N LEU A 121 -11.24 -18.12 -2.33
CA LEU A 121 -11.14 -16.88 -3.10
C LEU A 121 -9.95 -16.94 -4.06
N ILE A 122 -10.18 -16.56 -5.32
CA ILE A 122 -9.15 -16.30 -6.32
C ILE A 122 -9.22 -14.83 -6.75
N GLY A 123 -8.09 -14.14 -6.65
CA GLY A 123 -7.99 -12.68 -6.80
C GLY A 123 -6.82 -12.15 -5.97
N VAL A 124 -6.55 -10.88 -5.80
CA VAL A 124 -7.10 -9.63 -6.29
C VAL A 124 -5.95 -8.89 -6.97
N LYS A 125 -6.23 -8.03 -7.95
CA LYS A 125 -5.17 -7.35 -8.73
C LYS A 125 -4.67 -6.05 -8.08
N CYS A 126 -5.46 -5.43 -7.20
CA CYS A 126 -5.10 -4.13 -6.62
C CYS A 126 -4.02 -4.25 -5.53
N GLU A 127 -2.98 -3.42 -5.58
CA GLU A 127 -1.90 -3.41 -4.59
C GLU A 127 -2.40 -3.18 -3.15
N ASP A 128 -3.32 -2.23 -2.95
CA ASP A 128 -3.91 -1.97 -1.64
C ASP A 128 -4.68 -3.18 -1.10
N MET A 129 -5.32 -3.94 -1.99
CA MET A 129 -6.03 -5.15 -1.59
C MET A 129 -5.07 -6.31 -1.29
N CYS A 130 -3.92 -6.40 -1.97
CA CYS A 130 -2.87 -7.36 -1.65
C CYS A 130 -2.34 -7.20 -0.21
N LYS A 131 -2.46 -6.02 0.40
CA LYS A 131 -2.06 -5.76 1.79
C LYS A 131 -3.13 -6.15 2.81
N VAL A 132 -4.42 -6.05 2.45
CA VAL A 132 -5.55 -6.18 3.39
C VAL A 132 -6.29 -7.53 3.27
N MET A 133 -6.43 -8.06 2.06
CA MET A 133 -7.17 -9.30 1.81
C MET A 133 -6.53 -10.52 2.48
N PRO A 134 -5.21 -10.76 2.40
CA PRO A 134 -4.59 -11.93 3.04
C PRO A 134 -4.84 -12.01 4.54
N GLU A 135 -4.79 -10.87 5.24
CA GLU A 135 -5.08 -10.81 6.67
C GLU A 135 -6.55 -11.13 6.95
N THR A 136 -7.46 -10.55 6.15
CA THR A 136 -8.90 -10.79 6.28
C THR A 136 -9.24 -12.28 6.04
N MET A 137 -8.72 -12.86 4.96
CA MET A 137 -8.96 -14.27 4.61
C MET A 137 -8.41 -15.22 5.67
N THR A 138 -7.25 -14.90 6.25
CA THR A 138 -6.67 -15.70 7.34
C THR A 138 -7.56 -15.70 8.58
N ARG A 139 -8.13 -14.54 8.96
CA ARG A 139 -9.07 -14.44 10.09
C ARG A 139 -10.37 -15.20 9.84
N LEU A 140 -10.85 -15.19 8.59
CA LEU A 140 -12.05 -15.93 8.18
C LEU A 140 -11.77 -17.40 7.88
N LYS A 141 -10.50 -17.83 7.93
CA LYS A 141 -10.03 -19.18 7.57
C LYS A 141 -10.36 -19.58 6.13
N ILE A 142 -10.56 -18.60 5.23
CA ILE A 142 -10.91 -18.87 3.83
C ILE A 142 -9.61 -19.05 3.00
N PRO A 143 -9.47 -20.12 2.20
CA PRO A 143 -8.33 -20.30 1.29
C PRO A 143 -8.29 -19.15 0.29
N PHE A 144 -7.14 -18.52 0.14
CA PHE A 144 -6.98 -17.36 -0.73
C PHE A 144 -5.76 -17.51 -1.64
N ILE A 145 -6.01 -17.53 -2.95
CA ILE A 145 -4.95 -17.62 -3.96
C ILE A 145 -4.92 -16.35 -4.78
N SER A 146 -3.76 -15.69 -4.81
CA SER A 146 -3.54 -14.55 -5.69
C SER A 146 -2.67 -14.84 -6.90
N PRO A 147 -3.19 -14.68 -8.12
CA PRO A 147 -2.37 -14.70 -9.32
C PRO A 147 -1.68 -13.35 -9.63
N PHE A 148 -1.90 -12.32 -8.80
CA PHE A 148 -1.46 -10.95 -9.08
C PHE A 148 -0.59 -10.33 -7.98
N CYS A 149 -0.77 -10.71 -6.71
CA CYS A 149 -0.04 -10.11 -5.59
C CYS A 149 1.43 -10.58 -5.49
N SER A 150 2.34 -9.92 -6.19
CA SER A 150 3.79 -10.16 -6.09
C SER A 150 4.41 -9.52 -4.84
N SER A 151 3.79 -8.48 -4.29
CA SER A 151 4.25 -7.75 -3.10
C SER A 151 3.11 -7.59 -2.07
N PRO A 152 3.44 -7.40 -0.79
CA PRO A 152 4.80 -7.35 -0.24
C PRO A 152 5.33 -8.77 0.14
N PRO A 153 6.65 -8.96 0.35
CA PRO A 153 7.25 -10.28 0.60
C PRO A 153 6.80 -10.92 1.90
N GLU A 154 6.31 -10.15 2.88
CA GLU A 154 5.78 -10.63 4.16
C GLU A 154 4.55 -11.53 3.96
N LEU A 155 3.90 -11.51 2.80
CA LEU A 155 2.81 -12.44 2.47
C LEU A 155 3.26 -13.92 2.44
N SER A 156 4.57 -14.18 2.35
CA SER A 156 5.14 -15.52 2.50
C SER A 156 5.07 -16.03 3.96
N ASP A 157 4.97 -15.15 4.96
CA ASP A 157 4.97 -15.53 6.38
C ASP A 157 3.67 -16.26 6.77
N LYS A 158 3.77 -17.58 6.93
CA LYS A 158 2.64 -18.44 7.28
C LYS A 158 2.24 -18.42 8.74
N THR A 159 2.99 -17.76 9.60
CA THR A 159 2.56 -17.46 10.97
C THR A 159 1.47 -16.37 10.97
N LYS A 160 1.51 -15.47 9.98
CA LYS A 160 0.56 -14.36 9.82
C LYS A 160 -0.49 -14.60 8.74
N TYR A 161 -0.11 -15.21 7.62
CA TYR A 161 -0.96 -15.38 6.44
C TYR A 161 -1.18 -16.86 6.12
N GLN A 162 -1.81 -17.58 7.05
CA GLN A 162 -1.95 -19.03 7.00
C GLN A 162 -2.79 -19.53 5.80
N THR A 163 -3.76 -18.76 5.32
CA THR A 163 -4.62 -19.21 4.21
C THR A 163 -4.20 -18.70 2.84
N PHE A 164 -3.13 -17.91 2.78
CA PHE A 164 -2.68 -17.27 1.55
C PHE A 164 -1.73 -18.16 0.75
N ALA A 165 -1.91 -18.18 -0.56
CA ALA A 165 -0.96 -18.68 -1.56
C ALA A 165 -0.94 -17.75 -2.78
N ARG A 166 0.09 -17.80 -3.61
CA ARG A 166 0.14 -17.03 -4.85
C ARG A 166 0.83 -17.77 -5.98
N THR A 167 0.24 -17.67 -7.16
CA THR A 167 0.80 -18.24 -8.39
C THR A 167 1.67 -17.26 -9.17
N THR A 168 1.77 -16.01 -8.70
CA THR A 168 2.77 -15.04 -9.17
C THR A 168 4.05 -15.11 -8.32
N TRP A 169 5.17 -14.62 -8.87
CA TRP A 169 6.47 -14.67 -8.22
C TRP A 169 6.76 -13.42 -7.40
N PRO A 170 7.13 -13.58 -6.12
CA PRO A 170 7.53 -12.44 -5.32
C PRO A 170 9.01 -12.07 -5.49
N PRO A 171 9.37 -10.80 -5.22
CA PRO A 171 10.74 -10.30 -5.38
C PRO A 171 11.80 -11.13 -4.64
N ASN A 172 11.53 -11.62 -3.44
CA ASN A 172 12.47 -12.43 -2.65
C ASN A 172 12.81 -13.78 -3.31
N LYS A 173 11.86 -14.39 -4.02
CA LYS A 173 12.11 -15.63 -4.79
C LYS A 173 12.87 -15.30 -6.07
N THR A 174 12.59 -14.15 -6.68
CA THR A 174 13.34 -13.62 -7.84
C THR A 174 14.78 -13.21 -7.52
N THR A 175 15.08 -12.73 -6.31
CA THR A 175 16.46 -12.41 -5.91
C THR A 175 17.25 -13.64 -5.48
N ALA A 176 16.57 -14.71 -5.02
CA ALA A 176 17.21 -15.97 -4.69
C ALA A 176 17.92 -16.60 -5.89
N ILE A 177 17.36 -16.49 -7.09
CA ILE A 177 17.96 -17.11 -8.27
C ILE A 177 19.27 -16.44 -8.70
N TYR A 178 19.44 -15.13 -8.46
CA TYR A 178 20.75 -14.47 -8.66
C TYR A 178 21.82 -15.05 -7.76
N THR A 179 21.47 -15.28 -6.49
CA THR A 179 22.35 -15.95 -5.53
C THR A 179 22.78 -17.32 -6.06
N GLN A 180 21.82 -18.10 -6.57
CA GLN A 180 22.10 -19.43 -7.13
C GLN A 180 23.01 -19.38 -8.38
N VAL A 181 22.87 -18.38 -9.24
CA VAL A 181 23.78 -18.18 -10.39
C VAL A 181 25.19 -17.85 -9.91
N VAL A 182 25.33 -16.92 -8.98
CA VAL A 182 26.62 -16.48 -8.44
C VAL A 182 27.34 -17.63 -7.74
N THR A 183 26.63 -18.40 -6.91
CA THR A 183 27.16 -19.60 -6.25
C THR A 183 27.53 -20.69 -7.26
N HIS A 184 26.73 -20.89 -8.32
CA HIS A 184 27.01 -21.91 -9.36
C HIS A 184 28.36 -21.69 -10.05
N PHE A 185 28.75 -20.44 -10.29
CA PHE A 185 30.04 -20.11 -10.90
C PHE A 185 31.17 -19.89 -9.88
N GLY A 186 30.90 -20.03 -8.58
CA GLY A 186 31.89 -19.81 -7.52
C GLY A 186 32.32 -18.36 -7.35
N TRP A 187 31.49 -17.40 -7.78
CA TRP A 187 31.75 -15.98 -7.59
C TRP A 187 31.42 -15.57 -6.15
N THR A 188 32.20 -14.65 -5.60
CA THR A 188 32.07 -14.14 -4.23
C THR A 188 31.82 -12.63 -4.19
N LYS A 189 32.15 -11.90 -5.26
CA LYS A 189 31.99 -10.45 -5.35
C LYS A 189 31.14 -10.05 -6.55
N VAL A 190 30.17 -9.16 -6.32
CA VAL A 190 29.31 -8.62 -7.37
C VAL A 190 29.05 -7.13 -7.19
N ALA A 191 28.93 -6.40 -8.31
CA ALA A 191 28.41 -5.04 -8.34
C ALA A 191 27.00 -5.02 -8.94
N VAL A 192 26.13 -4.14 -8.47
CA VAL A 192 24.76 -3.98 -8.99
C VAL A 192 24.60 -2.59 -9.61
N ILE A 193 24.12 -2.53 -10.84
CA ILE A 193 23.64 -1.31 -11.49
C ILE A 193 22.13 -1.40 -11.60
N ALA A 194 21.41 -0.46 -11.00
CA ALA A 194 19.94 -0.46 -10.94
C ALA A 194 19.34 0.83 -11.49
N SER A 195 18.29 0.70 -12.32
CA SER A 195 17.47 1.84 -12.75
C SER A 195 16.74 2.46 -11.57
N GLN A 196 16.58 3.79 -11.56
CA GLN A 196 15.85 4.54 -10.52
C GLN A 196 14.33 4.32 -10.53
N GLU A 197 13.81 3.53 -11.47
CA GLU A 197 12.42 3.10 -11.45
C GLU A 197 12.11 2.25 -10.20
N GLU A 198 10.90 2.41 -9.66
CA GLU A 198 10.49 1.78 -8.40
C GLU A 198 10.65 0.26 -8.40
N SER A 199 10.25 -0.41 -9.48
CA SER A 199 10.33 -1.88 -9.58
C SER A 199 11.77 -2.41 -9.53
N TRP A 200 12.71 -1.73 -10.18
CA TRP A 200 14.12 -2.10 -10.19
C TRP A 200 14.83 -1.71 -8.89
N GLN A 201 14.44 -0.60 -8.28
CA GLN A 201 14.94 -0.21 -6.96
C GLN A 201 14.50 -1.19 -5.86
N LEU A 202 13.28 -1.74 -5.96
CA LEU A 202 12.80 -2.79 -5.07
C LEU A 202 13.63 -4.07 -5.22
N LEU A 203 13.82 -4.55 -6.46
CA LEU A 203 14.64 -5.74 -6.73
C LEU A 203 16.10 -5.57 -6.23
N ALA A 204 16.72 -4.43 -6.56
CA ALA A 204 18.09 -4.12 -6.11
C ALA A 204 18.18 -3.95 -4.58
N GLY A 205 17.12 -3.46 -3.94
CA GLY A 205 16.98 -3.42 -2.48
C GLY A 205 17.04 -4.82 -1.87
N HIS A 206 16.27 -5.76 -2.42
CA HIS A 206 16.28 -7.15 -1.97
C HIS A 206 17.62 -7.85 -2.21
N LEU A 207 18.29 -7.60 -3.35
CA LEU A 207 19.65 -8.11 -3.60
C LEU A 207 20.67 -7.62 -2.58
N THR A 208 20.51 -6.38 -2.08
CA THR A 208 21.40 -5.81 -1.04
C THR A 208 21.33 -6.57 0.28
N ILE A 209 20.21 -7.24 0.56
CA ILE A 209 19.99 -8.02 1.78
C ILE A 209 20.38 -9.48 1.55
N GLN A 210 19.91 -10.08 0.46
CA GLN A 210 20.00 -11.51 0.24
C GLN A 210 21.40 -12.00 -0.17
N LEU A 211 22.17 -11.21 -0.93
CA LEU A 211 23.52 -11.61 -1.35
C LEU A 211 24.44 -11.78 -0.12
N PRO A 212 24.54 -10.82 0.82
CA PRO A 212 25.32 -11.00 2.04
C PRO A 212 24.88 -12.17 2.93
N GLU A 213 23.57 -12.45 3.03
CA GLU A 213 23.05 -13.61 3.78
C GLU A 213 23.55 -14.95 3.22
N SER A 214 23.98 -14.96 1.95
CA SER A 214 24.50 -16.14 1.26
C SER A 214 26.01 -16.08 1.05
N GLU A 215 26.72 -15.33 1.89
CA GLU A 215 28.18 -15.15 1.87
C GLU A 215 28.73 -14.49 0.58
N ILE A 216 27.88 -13.85 -0.22
CA ILE A 216 28.27 -13.09 -1.41
C ILE A 216 28.38 -11.61 -1.07
N GLN A 217 29.55 -11.01 -1.35
CA GLN A 217 29.80 -9.61 -1.09
C GLN A 217 29.24 -8.73 -2.23
N LEU A 218 28.18 -7.96 -1.93
CA LEU A 218 27.77 -6.83 -2.75
C LEU A 218 28.77 -5.67 -2.54
N VAL A 219 29.78 -5.58 -3.40
CA VAL A 219 30.85 -4.59 -3.26
C VAL A 219 30.41 -3.17 -3.61
N LYS A 220 29.40 -3.03 -4.48
CA LYS A 220 28.91 -1.74 -4.92
C LYS A 220 27.48 -1.82 -5.46
N ARG A 221 26.63 -0.86 -5.08
CA ARG A 221 25.36 -0.57 -5.73
C ARG A 221 25.40 0.81 -6.37
N ILE A 222 24.99 0.89 -7.63
CA ILE A 222 24.98 2.11 -8.44
C ILE A 222 23.58 2.31 -8.99
N ASN A 223 23.06 3.53 -8.88
CA ASN A 223 21.77 3.89 -9.45
C ASN A 223 21.96 4.70 -10.74
N VAL A 224 21.14 4.41 -11.74
CA VAL A 224 21.10 5.06 -13.05
C VAL A 224 19.69 5.60 -13.27
N ALA A 225 19.58 6.87 -13.69
CA ALA A 225 18.30 7.44 -14.08
C ALA A 225 17.86 6.87 -15.44
N PRO A 226 16.57 6.58 -15.67
CA PRO A 226 16.07 6.14 -16.97
C PRO A 226 16.47 7.11 -18.07
N GLY A 227 16.95 6.60 -19.21
CA GLY A 227 17.36 7.43 -20.34
C GLY A 227 18.61 8.29 -20.09
N ALA A 228 19.46 7.89 -19.13
CA ALA A 228 20.72 8.59 -18.87
C ALA A 228 21.64 8.67 -20.12
N SER A 229 22.40 9.76 -20.24
CA SER A 229 23.31 9.95 -21.37
C SER A 229 24.44 8.91 -21.42
N ARG A 230 24.96 8.65 -22.62
CA ARG A 230 26.03 7.66 -22.84
C ARG A 230 27.26 7.92 -21.98
N GLU A 231 27.64 9.17 -21.77
CA GLU A 231 28.76 9.61 -20.93
C GLU A 231 28.51 9.30 -19.45
N THR A 232 27.26 9.50 -19.01
CA THR A 232 26.84 9.18 -17.64
C THR A 232 26.91 7.67 -17.42
N LEU A 233 26.40 6.88 -18.37
CA LEU A 233 26.46 5.42 -18.33
C LEU A 233 27.91 4.93 -18.26
N LYS A 234 28.81 5.49 -19.09
CA LYS A 234 30.25 5.17 -19.04
C LYS A 234 30.87 5.47 -17.67
N ALA A 235 30.53 6.61 -17.05
CA ALA A 235 31.04 6.96 -15.73
C ALA A 235 30.57 5.94 -14.67
N LYS A 236 29.30 5.52 -14.74
CA LYS A 236 28.74 4.51 -13.84
C LYS A 236 29.35 3.12 -14.05
N LEU A 237 29.60 2.73 -15.29
CA LEU A 237 30.28 1.48 -15.62
C LEU A 237 31.72 1.45 -15.10
N ARG A 238 32.49 2.53 -15.25
CA ARG A 238 33.83 2.64 -14.67
C ARG A 238 33.82 2.52 -13.15
N GLU A 239 32.83 3.13 -12.49
CA GLU A 239 32.65 3.02 -11.05
C GLU A 239 32.35 1.57 -10.63
N ALA A 240 31.49 0.84 -11.35
CA ALA A 240 31.22 -0.58 -11.10
C ALA A 240 32.46 -1.45 -11.34
N ALA A 241 33.14 -1.23 -12.47
CA ALA A 241 34.31 -1.98 -12.91
C ALA A 241 35.49 -1.89 -11.94
N ALA A 242 35.60 -0.78 -11.19
CA ALA A 242 36.62 -0.62 -10.16
C ALA A 242 36.44 -1.55 -8.95
N HIS A 243 35.28 -2.19 -8.80
CA HIS A 243 34.97 -3.01 -7.63
C HIS A 243 34.72 -4.49 -7.98
N SER A 244 34.17 -4.80 -9.16
CA SER A 244 33.84 -6.17 -9.57
C SER A 244 33.84 -6.34 -11.08
N GLN A 245 34.27 -7.52 -11.54
CA GLN A 245 34.10 -7.98 -12.93
C GLN A 245 32.70 -8.56 -13.19
N ILE A 246 32.01 -9.00 -12.14
CA ILE A 246 30.64 -9.49 -12.21
C ILE A 246 29.67 -8.36 -11.89
N ILE A 247 28.90 -7.94 -12.89
CA ILE A 247 27.98 -6.80 -12.82
C ILE A 247 26.54 -7.29 -13.06
N ILE A 248 25.70 -7.18 -12.04
CA ILE A 248 24.27 -7.46 -12.13
C ILE A 248 23.55 -6.20 -12.62
N LEU A 249 22.80 -6.32 -13.71
CA LEU A 249 22.00 -5.25 -14.29
C LEU A 249 20.52 -5.42 -13.91
N CYS A 250 20.01 -4.47 -13.12
CA CYS A 250 18.60 -4.31 -12.75
C CYS A 250 18.01 -3.15 -13.54
N VAL A 251 17.85 -3.33 -14.85
CA VAL A 251 17.41 -2.30 -15.80
C VAL A 251 16.44 -2.91 -16.82
N SER A 252 15.71 -2.07 -17.55
CA SER A 252 14.81 -2.55 -18.60
C SER A 252 15.57 -3.19 -19.76
N SER A 253 15.24 -4.44 -20.09
CA SER A 253 15.92 -5.30 -21.07
C SER A 253 15.47 -5.09 -22.53
N LEU A 254 14.16 -4.95 -22.84
CA LEU A 254 13.58 -4.99 -24.21
C LEU A 254 12.07 -4.58 -24.25
N VAL A 255 11.40 -4.00 -25.28
CA VAL A 255 11.57 -3.92 -26.76
C VAL A 255 10.55 -2.89 -27.37
N HIS A 256 10.85 -2.32 -28.55
CA HIS A 256 10.03 -1.61 -29.58
C HIS A 256 9.43 -0.21 -29.37
N HIS A 257 9.27 0.33 -28.17
CA HIS A 257 8.61 1.64 -27.99
C HIS A 257 9.50 2.78 -27.49
N GLU A 258 10.73 2.49 -27.09
CA GLU A 258 11.72 3.53 -26.77
C GLU A 258 12.64 3.77 -27.96
N GLU A 259 12.75 5.02 -28.42
CA GLU A 259 13.53 5.43 -29.59
C GLU A 259 15.00 4.94 -29.59
N ASN A 260 15.53 4.56 -28.41
CA ASN A 260 16.94 4.19 -28.21
C ASN A 260 17.18 2.71 -27.80
N GLY A 261 16.15 1.88 -27.71
CA GLY A 261 16.30 0.43 -27.43
C GLY A 261 16.53 0.03 -25.96
N GLY A 262 16.10 0.86 -25.01
CA GLY A 262 16.14 0.55 -23.57
C GLY A 262 17.47 0.83 -22.87
N ASP A 263 17.41 0.96 -21.55
CA ASP A 263 18.57 1.22 -20.69
C ASP A 263 19.63 0.10 -20.78
N GLU A 264 19.23 -1.17 -20.92
CA GLU A 264 20.17 -2.29 -21.08
C GLU A 264 21.03 -2.12 -22.34
N ARG A 265 20.42 -1.88 -23.51
CA ARG A 265 21.15 -1.73 -24.77
C ARG A 265 22.11 -0.54 -24.71
N GLN A 266 21.68 0.58 -24.13
CA GLN A 266 22.51 1.76 -23.97
C GLN A 266 23.70 1.52 -23.02
N LEU A 267 23.49 0.76 -21.94
CA LEU A 267 24.58 0.32 -21.06
C LEU A 267 25.56 -0.61 -21.77
N MET A 268 25.07 -1.56 -22.56
CA MET A 268 25.93 -2.50 -23.28
C MET A 268 26.76 -1.81 -24.37
N LEU A 269 26.17 -0.86 -25.11
CA LEU A 269 26.91 -0.05 -26.06
C LEU A 269 27.96 0.83 -25.37
N ALA A 270 27.64 1.41 -24.19
CA ALA A 270 28.61 2.13 -23.37
C ALA A 270 29.76 1.23 -22.88
N ALA A 271 29.45 0.00 -22.48
CA ALA A 271 30.44 -1.00 -22.05
C ALA A 271 31.36 -1.40 -23.20
N HIS A 272 30.82 -1.58 -24.40
CA HIS A 272 31.60 -1.88 -25.60
C HIS A 272 32.57 -0.76 -25.96
N GLU A 273 32.13 0.51 -25.89
CA GLU A 273 33.00 1.68 -26.09
C GLU A 273 34.08 1.83 -25.01
N LEU A 274 33.91 1.19 -23.85
CA LEU A 274 34.92 1.12 -22.79
C LEU A 274 35.82 -0.13 -22.90
N GLY A 275 35.60 -1.00 -23.88
CA GLY A 275 36.31 -2.27 -24.01
C GLY A 275 35.95 -3.30 -22.94
N MET A 276 34.81 -3.14 -22.25
CA MET A 276 34.36 -4.05 -21.19
C MET A 276 33.64 -5.30 -21.72
N THR A 277 33.58 -5.51 -23.03
CA THR A 277 32.84 -6.62 -23.66
C THR A 277 33.77 -7.67 -24.28
N ASP A 278 35.05 -7.64 -23.92
CA ASP A 278 36.10 -8.57 -24.39
C ASP A 278 36.14 -9.90 -23.61
N GLY A 279 35.28 -10.03 -22.59
CA GLY A 279 35.14 -11.20 -21.73
C GLY A 279 35.78 -11.10 -20.36
N ALA A 280 36.43 -9.97 -20.05
CA ALA A 280 36.87 -9.66 -18.69
C ALA A 280 35.72 -9.32 -17.73
N PHE A 281 34.56 -8.91 -18.26
CA PHE A 281 33.37 -8.58 -17.47
C PHE A 281 32.19 -9.48 -17.85
N VAL A 282 31.36 -9.78 -16.86
CA VAL A 282 30.07 -10.46 -17.03
C VAL A 282 28.95 -9.48 -16.69
N PHE A 283 28.01 -9.31 -17.61
CA PHE A 283 26.78 -8.57 -17.36
C PHE A 283 25.63 -9.55 -17.18
N LEU A 284 25.18 -9.72 -15.93
CA LEU A 284 24.08 -10.62 -15.59
C LEU A 284 22.76 -9.84 -15.55
N THR A 285 21.84 -10.16 -16.46
CA THR A 285 20.52 -9.52 -16.56
C THR A 285 19.40 -10.52 -16.24
N LEU A 286 18.23 -10.03 -15.83
CA LEU A 286 17.02 -10.85 -15.65
C LEU A 286 15.99 -10.44 -16.70
N GLU A 287 15.56 -11.42 -17.48
CA GLU A 287 14.43 -11.27 -18.38
C GLU A 287 13.13 -11.46 -17.58
N ARG A 288 12.35 -10.39 -17.45
CA ARG A 288 11.02 -10.41 -16.81
C ARG A 288 9.92 -10.74 -17.80
N LYS A 289 10.21 -11.30 -18.99
CA LYS A 289 9.26 -11.81 -19.99
C LYS A 289 9.44 -13.31 -20.25
N PRO A 290 8.40 -14.16 -20.13
CA PRO A 290 8.58 -15.58 -20.30
C PRO A 290 9.00 -15.82 -21.74
N ILE A 291 9.94 -16.72 -21.91
CA ILE A 291 10.49 -16.99 -23.23
C ILE A 291 9.66 -18.09 -23.84
N THR A 292 8.76 -17.68 -24.72
CA THR A 292 7.94 -18.56 -25.54
C THR A 292 8.69 -19.01 -26.79
N ASP A 293 9.64 -18.19 -27.28
CA ASP A 293 10.51 -18.48 -28.42
C ASP A 293 11.93 -17.91 -28.21
N LEU A 294 12.94 -18.71 -28.53
CA LEU A 294 14.36 -18.33 -28.51
C LEU A 294 14.69 -17.22 -29.52
N ALA A 295 13.90 -17.06 -30.58
CA ALA A 295 14.09 -16.00 -31.57
C ALA A 295 13.96 -14.58 -31.00
N LEU A 296 13.23 -14.41 -29.88
CA LEU A 296 13.13 -13.14 -29.17
C LEU A 296 14.44 -12.80 -28.46
N LEU A 297 15.10 -13.80 -27.87
CA LEU A 297 16.43 -13.61 -27.27
C LEU A 297 17.49 -13.34 -28.34
N ASP A 298 17.44 -14.05 -29.46
CA ASP A 298 18.41 -13.88 -30.55
C ASP A 298 18.44 -12.45 -31.10
N ARG A 299 17.31 -11.75 -31.05
CA ARG A 299 17.13 -10.38 -31.53
C ARG A 299 17.20 -9.32 -30.42
N ALA A 300 17.56 -9.69 -29.19
CA ALA A 300 17.56 -8.78 -28.04
C ALA A 300 18.41 -7.50 -28.20
N TRP A 301 19.47 -7.54 -29.00
CA TRP A 301 20.34 -6.38 -29.22
C TRP A 301 19.87 -5.48 -30.38
N ARG A 302 18.92 -5.97 -31.19
CA ARG A 302 18.59 -5.43 -32.52
C ARG A 302 17.51 -4.35 -32.44
N MET A 303 17.83 -3.15 -32.92
CA MET A 303 16.90 -2.03 -33.05
C MET A 303 16.68 -1.58 -34.50
N ASN A 304 17.35 -2.22 -35.47
CA ASN A 304 17.40 -1.81 -36.88
C ASN A 304 17.98 -0.39 -37.05
N ASP A 305 18.96 -0.03 -36.22
CA ASP A 305 19.70 1.23 -36.30
C ASP A 305 21.14 1.01 -36.78
N THR A 306 21.93 2.08 -36.82
CA THR A 306 23.34 2.04 -37.26
C THR A 306 24.29 1.42 -36.22
N GLU A 307 23.85 1.25 -34.96
CA GLU A 307 24.66 0.73 -33.86
C GLU A 307 24.46 -0.78 -33.63
N ASP A 308 23.53 -1.41 -34.34
CA ASP A 308 23.23 -2.85 -34.24
C ASP A 308 24.45 -3.76 -34.34
N GLY A 309 25.43 -3.42 -35.19
CA GLY A 309 26.69 -4.17 -35.29
C GLY A 309 27.48 -4.17 -33.98
N LYS A 310 27.62 -2.99 -33.34
CA LYS A 310 28.28 -2.83 -32.04
C LYS A 310 27.47 -3.49 -30.93
N ALA A 311 26.14 -3.34 -30.94
CA ALA A 311 25.25 -3.94 -29.95
C ALA A 311 25.39 -5.47 -29.97
N ARG A 312 25.40 -6.08 -31.15
CA ARG A 312 25.60 -7.52 -31.30
C ARG A 312 26.92 -8.01 -30.69
N GLU A 313 28.00 -7.25 -30.88
CA GLU A 313 29.31 -7.57 -30.28
C GLU A 313 29.33 -7.35 -28.78
N ALA A 314 28.66 -6.30 -28.30
CA ALA A 314 28.57 -5.99 -26.87
C ALA A 314 27.84 -7.10 -26.08
N TYR A 315 26.75 -7.61 -26.63
CA TYR A 315 25.89 -8.60 -25.97
C TYR A 315 26.58 -9.95 -25.76
N VAL A 316 27.73 -10.20 -26.40
CA VAL A 316 28.53 -11.43 -26.16
C VAL A 316 29.04 -11.54 -24.72
N SER A 317 29.02 -10.44 -23.96
CA SER A 317 29.34 -10.42 -22.52
C SER A 317 28.12 -10.54 -21.59
N VAL A 318 26.93 -10.72 -22.15
CA VAL A 318 25.66 -10.80 -21.41
C VAL A 318 25.29 -12.25 -21.10
N MET A 319 25.08 -12.51 -19.81
CA MET A 319 24.36 -13.69 -19.33
C MET A 319 22.95 -13.26 -18.94
N ARG A 320 21.95 -13.92 -19.50
CA ARG A 320 20.55 -13.57 -19.30
C ARG A 320 19.83 -14.68 -18.56
N LEU A 321 19.33 -14.34 -17.39
CA LEU A 321 18.51 -15.23 -16.59
C LEU A 321 17.06 -15.10 -17.04
N CYS A 322 16.46 -16.20 -17.45
CA CYS A 322 15.11 -16.22 -18.00
C CYS A 322 14.28 -17.26 -17.28
N TRP A 323 13.12 -16.87 -16.79
CA TRP A 323 12.03 -17.80 -16.56
C TRP A 323 11.60 -18.51 -17.85
N THR A 324 11.48 -19.83 -17.75
CA THR A 324 11.02 -20.68 -18.83
C THR A 324 9.54 -20.98 -18.62
N LEU A 325 8.67 -20.36 -19.42
CA LEU A 325 7.34 -20.90 -19.66
C LEU A 325 7.49 -22.00 -20.71
N ALA A 326 6.80 -23.14 -20.52
CA ALA A 326 7.01 -24.38 -21.27
C ALA A 326 7.37 -24.18 -22.76
N ILE A 327 8.64 -24.44 -23.10
CA ILE A 327 9.13 -24.45 -24.49
C ILE A 327 8.32 -25.50 -25.24
N GLY A 328 7.56 -25.09 -26.26
CA GLY A 328 6.67 -25.96 -27.04
C GLY A 328 5.19 -25.85 -26.69
N CYS A 329 4.75 -24.87 -25.91
CA CYS A 329 3.31 -24.60 -25.76
C CYS A 329 2.67 -24.09 -27.06
N ASP A 330 1.57 -24.71 -27.49
CA ASP A 330 0.70 -24.16 -28.53
C ASP A 330 -0.20 -23.07 -27.94
N LEU A 331 0.32 -21.86 -27.92
CA LEU A 331 -0.41 -20.67 -27.48
C LEU A 331 -1.56 -20.31 -28.42
N SER A 332 -1.53 -20.77 -29.68
CA SER A 332 -2.54 -20.43 -30.68
C SER A 332 -3.88 -21.13 -30.39
N GLU A 333 -3.84 -22.39 -29.99
CA GLU A 333 -5.02 -23.14 -29.57
C GLU A 333 -5.61 -22.55 -28.29
N PHE A 334 -4.77 -22.23 -27.30
CA PHE A 334 -5.23 -21.62 -26.06
C PHE A 334 -5.89 -20.26 -26.30
N GLN A 335 -5.26 -19.38 -27.09
CA GLN A 335 -5.82 -18.07 -27.40
C GLN A 335 -7.16 -18.19 -28.15
N LYS A 336 -7.27 -19.15 -29.07
CA LYS A 336 -8.53 -19.44 -29.76
C LYS A 336 -9.64 -19.80 -28.76
N ARG A 337 -9.36 -20.69 -27.81
CA ARG A 337 -10.32 -21.08 -26.77
C ARG A 337 -10.72 -19.91 -25.86
N VAL A 338 -9.78 -19.02 -25.53
CA VAL A 338 -10.08 -17.79 -24.77
C VAL A 338 -11.01 -16.88 -25.59
N ASN A 339 -10.68 -16.63 -26.85
CA ASN A 339 -11.48 -15.79 -27.75
C ASN A 339 -12.91 -16.33 -27.93
N ASP A 340 -13.07 -17.66 -28.04
CA ASP A 340 -14.38 -18.33 -28.15
C ASP A 340 -15.26 -18.12 -26.89
N LYS A 341 -14.67 -17.78 -25.75
CA LYS A 341 -15.37 -17.52 -24.47
C LYS A 341 -15.60 -16.04 -24.19
N MET A 342 -15.04 -15.13 -25.01
CA MET A 342 -15.26 -13.69 -24.89
C MET A 342 -16.57 -13.27 -25.58
N PRO A 343 -17.24 -12.19 -25.11
CA PRO A 343 -18.38 -11.62 -25.81
C PRO A 343 -17.98 -11.17 -27.22
N THR A 344 -18.79 -11.47 -28.23
CA THR A 344 -18.50 -11.15 -29.65
C THR A 344 -18.22 -9.67 -29.92
N SER A 345 -18.69 -8.75 -29.07
CA SER A 345 -18.43 -7.31 -29.15
C SER A 345 -17.04 -6.88 -28.65
N GLU A 346 -16.34 -7.75 -27.92
CA GLU A 346 -15.06 -7.45 -27.25
C GLU A 346 -13.91 -8.36 -27.70
N VAL A 347 -14.17 -9.27 -28.65
CA VAL A 347 -13.13 -10.07 -29.32
C VAL A 347 -12.21 -9.10 -30.05
N HIS A 348 -11.11 -8.72 -29.39
CA HIS A 348 -9.96 -8.19 -30.07
C HIS A 348 -9.38 -9.37 -30.83
N LEU A 349 -9.79 -9.53 -32.10
CA LEU A 349 -9.08 -10.42 -33.01
C LEU A 349 -7.59 -10.13 -32.81
N PRO A 350 -6.74 -11.11 -32.47
CA PRO A 350 -5.31 -10.87 -32.54
C PRO A 350 -5.06 -10.28 -33.92
N ARG A 351 -4.44 -9.10 -33.97
CA ARG A 351 -4.02 -8.49 -35.23
C ARG A 351 -3.14 -9.52 -35.91
N LYS A 352 -3.73 -10.27 -36.84
CA LYS A 352 -3.09 -11.16 -37.79
C LYS A 352 -2.04 -10.33 -38.52
N GLY A 353 -0.84 -10.32 -37.98
CA GLY A 353 0.37 -10.26 -38.78
C GLY A 353 0.87 -11.69 -38.82
N ASP A 354 1.45 -12.08 -39.94
CA ASP A 354 1.74 -13.47 -40.32
C ASP A 354 2.71 -14.24 -39.40
N ASP A 355 3.13 -13.66 -38.29
CA ASP A 355 4.12 -14.23 -37.39
C ASP A 355 3.47 -14.39 -36.02
N ASN A 356 3.53 -15.60 -35.43
CA ASN A 356 3.12 -15.95 -34.06
C ASN A 356 3.96 -15.20 -32.97
N GLU A 357 4.37 -13.97 -33.25
CA GLU A 357 5.31 -13.19 -32.46
C GLU A 357 4.55 -12.20 -31.57
N PHE A 358 4.85 -12.20 -30.27
CA PHE A 358 4.37 -11.19 -29.33
C PHE A 358 4.90 -9.82 -29.77
N LYS A 359 4.00 -8.89 -30.13
CA LYS A 359 4.38 -7.62 -30.76
C LYS A 359 4.74 -6.55 -29.75
N THR A 360 4.23 -6.64 -28.52
CA THR A 360 4.40 -5.61 -27.48
C THR A 360 4.79 -6.19 -26.12
N VAL A 361 5.30 -5.34 -25.22
CA VAL A 361 5.62 -5.71 -23.82
C VAL A 361 4.35 -6.13 -23.09
N GLU A 362 3.27 -5.41 -23.36
CA GLU A 362 1.96 -5.58 -22.77
C GLU A 362 1.36 -6.95 -23.10
N ASP A 363 1.51 -7.45 -24.34
CA ASP A 363 1.00 -8.78 -24.72
C ASP A 363 1.63 -9.90 -23.88
N VAL A 364 2.91 -9.71 -23.52
CA VAL A 364 3.68 -10.70 -22.78
C VAL A 364 3.36 -10.67 -21.29
N GLU A 365 3.32 -9.48 -20.69
CA GLU A 365 2.85 -9.32 -19.31
C GLU A 365 1.42 -9.85 -19.16
N ARG A 366 0.62 -9.67 -20.21
CA ARG A 366 -0.74 -10.17 -20.25
C ARG A 366 -0.82 -11.70 -20.25
N LEU A 367 -0.04 -12.37 -21.10
CA LEU A 367 0.04 -13.84 -21.10
C LEU A 367 0.40 -14.38 -19.71
N VAL A 368 1.28 -13.69 -18.99
CA VAL A 368 1.73 -14.08 -17.66
C VAL A 368 0.60 -14.01 -16.66
N GLU A 369 -0.16 -12.91 -16.65
CA GLU A 369 -1.36 -12.78 -15.82
C GLU A 369 -2.35 -13.90 -16.10
N MET A 370 -2.58 -14.21 -17.38
CA MET A 370 -3.47 -15.30 -17.81
C MET A 370 -2.95 -16.66 -17.31
N SER A 371 -1.66 -16.94 -17.45
CA SER A 371 -1.05 -18.19 -16.99
C SER A 371 -1.15 -18.36 -15.48
N ASN A 372 -0.88 -17.29 -14.70
CA ASN A 372 -0.97 -17.31 -13.25
C ASN A 372 -2.41 -17.50 -12.78
N LEU A 373 -3.37 -16.87 -13.44
CA LEU A 373 -4.79 -17.03 -13.14
C LEU A 373 -5.28 -18.46 -13.44
N TYR A 374 -4.91 -19.01 -14.60
CA TYR A 374 -5.20 -20.41 -14.94
C TYR A 374 -4.64 -21.37 -13.88
N ASN A 375 -3.37 -21.15 -13.49
CA ASN A 375 -2.70 -21.95 -12.46
C ASN A 375 -3.35 -21.80 -11.08
N ALA A 376 -3.88 -20.63 -10.74
CA ALA A 376 -4.57 -20.42 -9.46
C ALA A 376 -5.86 -21.25 -9.36
N VAL A 377 -6.61 -21.35 -10.46
CA VAL A 377 -7.82 -22.19 -10.54
C VAL A 377 -7.44 -23.67 -10.37
N GLN A 378 -6.39 -24.12 -11.06
CA GLN A 378 -5.89 -25.48 -10.93
C GLN A 378 -5.35 -25.80 -9.53
N LEU A 379 -4.62 -24.88 -8.91
CA LEU A 379 -4.11 -25.04 -7.55
C LEU A 379 -5.24 -25.24 -6.54
N LEU A 380 -6.31 -24.45 -6.64
CA LEU A 380 -7.46 -24.59 -5.75
C LEU A 380 -8.13 -25.96 -5.92
N TYR A 381 -8.39 -26.37 -7.17
CA TYR A 381 -9.00 -27.65 -7.49
C TYR A 381 -8.17 -28.83 -6.97
N GLN A 382 -6.86 -28.84 -7.23
CA GLN A 382 -5.96 -29.90 -6.78
C GLN A 382 -5.86 -29.96 -5.25
N SER A 383 -5.89 -28.81 -4.58
CA SER A 383 -5.88 -28.74 -3.10
C SER A 383 -7.18 -29.29 -2.50
N LEU A 384 -8.32 -29.08 -3.18
CA LEU A 384 -9.60 -29.67 -2.78
C LEU A 384 -9.58 -31.19 -2.96
N LEU A 385 -9.12 -31.69 -4.12
CA LEU A 385 -9.02 -33.13 -4.34
C LEU A 385 -8.15 -33.82 -3.28
N ARG A 386 -7.00 -33.24 -2.91
CA ARG A 386 -6.15 -33.76 -1.82
C ARG A 386 -6.84 -33.78 -0.46
N THR A 387 -7.80 -32.88 -0.24
CA THR A 387 -8.56 -32.80 1.01
C THR A 387 -9.66 -33.85 1.07
N PHE A 388 -10.33 -34.10 -0.06
CA PHE A 388 -11.53 -34.92 -0.13
C PHE A 388 -11.30 -36.37 -0.57
N ALA A 389 -10.30 -36.60 -1.41
CA ALA A 389 -10.01 -37.90 -1.99
C ALA A 389 -8.48 -38.15 -2.03
N PRO A 390 -7.80 -38.22 -0.86
CA PRO A 390 -6.36 -38.44 -0.80
C PRO A 390 -5.93 -39.77 -1.44
N THR A 391 -6.83 -40.74 -1.54
CA THR A 391 -6.61 -42.05 -2.19
C THR A 391 -6.60 -41.99 -3.72
N LEU A 392 -7.10 -40.92 -4.34
CA LEU A 392 -7.09 -40.75 -5.81
C LEU A 392 -5.79 -40.12 -6.34
N ILE A 393 -4.87 -39.70 -5.45
CA ILE A 393 -3.67 -38.95 -5.81
C ILE A 393 -2.43 -39.70 -5.34
N HIS A 394 -1.68 -40.31 -6.27
CA HIS A 394 -0.32 -40.78 -5.97
C HIS A 394 0.63 -39.58 -5.80
N THR A 395 1.63 -39.76 -4.94
CA THR A 395 2.61 -38.75 -4.47
C THR A 395 3.46 -38.08 -5.56
N ASP A 396 3.31 -38.47 -6.83
CA ASP A 396 4.13 -37.99 -7.95
C ASP A 396 3.42 -36.95 -8.83
N GLY A 397 2.22 -36.46 -8.44
CA GLY A 397 1.52 -35.38 -9.15
C GLY A 397 1.07 -35.75 -10.57
N ARG A 398 1.06 -37.04 -10.91
CA ARG A 398 0.44 -37.58 -12.13
C ARG A 398 -0.96 -38.06 -11.76
N ASP A 399 -1.97 -37.53 -12.46
CA ASP A 399 -3.33 -38.07 -12.42
C ASP A 399 -3.29 -39.56 -12.76
N VAL A 400 -4.17 -40.34 -12.13
CA VAL A 400 -4.43 -41.73 -12.51
C VAL A 400 -4.84 -41.71 -13.98
N ARG A 401 -3.93 -42.07 -14.88
CA ARG A 401 -4.36 -42.76 -16.10
C ARG A 401 -5.08 -44.00 -15.60
N ALA A 402 -6.34 -44.14 -15.99
CA ALA A 402 -7.07 -45.38 -15.81
C ALA A 402 -6.14 -46.51 -16.26
N ASP A 403 -5.61 -47.26 -15.30
CA ASP A 403 -4.80 -48.42 -15.60
C ASP A 403 -5.77 -49.39 -16.30
N GLU A 404 -5.44 -49.74 -17.54
CA GLU A 404 -6.20 -50.67 -18.35
C GLU A 404 -6.18 -52.04 -17.64
N GLY A 405 -7.14 -52.31 -16.75
CA GLY A 405 -7.18 -53.61 -16.07
C GLY A 405 -8.19 -53.82 -14.96
N SER A 406 -8.64 -52.80 -14.22
CA SER A 406 -9.66 -52.99 -13.19
C SER A 406 -10.59 -51.79 -13.09
N GLY A 407 -11.76 -51.89 -13.70
CA GLY A 407 -12.80 -50.84 -13.76
C GLY A 407 -13.49 -50.53 -12.43
N VAL A 408 -12.73 -50.33 -11.35
CA VAL A 408 -13.23 -49.84 -10.07
C VAL A 408 -12.29 -48.74 -9.58
N LEU A 409 -12.69 -47.49 -9.81
CA LEU A 409 -12.11 -46.34 -9.10
C LEU A 409 -12.29 -46.58 -7.60
N PRO A 410 -11.26 -46.37 -6.74
CA PRO A 410 -11.46 -46.43 -5.30
C PRO A 410 -12.57 -45.43 -4.93
N GLY A 411 -13.62 -45.95 -4.27
CA GLY A 411 -14.84 -45.21 -4.01
C GLY A 411 -14.58 -43.89 -3.28
N ILE A 412 -15.05 -42.79 -3.88
CA ILE A 412 -15.20 -41.52 -3.18
C ILE A 412 -16.15 -41.79 -2.00
N PRO A 413 -15.81 -41.41 -0.76
CA PRO A 413 -16.72 -41.56 0.38
C PRO A 413 -18.07 -40.91 0.10
N ASP A 414 -19.18 -41.61 0.38
CA ASP A 414 -20.54 -41.10 0.21
C ASP A 414 -20.72 -39.75 0.96
N GLU A 415 -20.13 -39.65 2.16
CA GLU A 415 -20.00 -38.41 2.93
C GLU A 415 -18.58 -37.87 2.83
N LEU A 416 -18.43 -36.67 2.24
CA LEU A 416 -17.17 -35.94 2.31
C LEU A 416 -17.22 -35.09 3.59
N PRO A 417 -16.17 -35.08 4.43
CA PRO A 417 -16.14 -34.25 5.62
C PRO A 417 -16.30 -32.77 5.24
N ASP A 418 -16.86 -31.94 6.13
CA ASP A 418 -16.88 -30.49 5.92
C ASP A 418 -15.48 -30.01 5.52
N PRO A 419 -15.36 -29.12 4.51
CA PRO A 419 -14.05 -28.63 4.09
C PRO A 419 -13.37 -28.01 5.29
N ASN A 420 -12.37 -28.67 5.85
CA ASN A 420 -11.48 -28.02 6.79
C ASN A 420 -10.70 -27.00 5.96
N GLU A 421 -11.13 -25.74 5.98
CA GLU A 421 -10.64 -24.71 5.09
C GLU A 421 -9.15 -24.42 5.33
N ILE A 422 -8.67 -24.70 6.55
CA ILE A 422 -7.26 -24.71 6.90
C ILE A 422 -6.52 -25.88 6.23
N GLN A 423 -7.15 -27.06 6.11
CA GLN A 423 -6.55 -28.20 5.42
C GLN A 423 -6.41 -27.96 3.91
N ILE A 424 -7.42 -27.36 3.28
CA ILE A 424 -7.30 -26.93 1.88
C ILE A 424 -6.10 -25.99 1.74
N SER A 425 -6.00 -25.00 2.65
CA SER A 425 -4.90 -24.03 2.64
C SER A 425 -3.51 -24.65 2.88
N LYS A 426 -3.43 -25.70 3.71
CA LYS A 426 -2.19 -26.49 3.89
C LYS A 426 -1.85 -27.28 2.63
N ASN A 427 -2.86 -27.84 1.98
CA ASN A 427 -2.70 -28.64 0.77
C ASN A 427 -2.28 -27.79 -0.45
N MET A 428 -2.45 -26.46 -0.41
CA MET A 428 -1.92 -25.53 -1.44
C MET A 428 -0.38 -25.41 -1.43
N ARG A 429 0.30 -25.95 -0.41
CA ARG A 429 1.73 -25.77 -0.17
C ARG A 429 2.50 -27.05 -0.44
N ASN A 430 3.80 -26.91 -0.73
CA ASN A 430 4.71 -28.02 -0.99
C ASN A 430 4.10 -29.05 -1.95
N MET A 431 3.61 -28.57 -3.09
CA MET A 431 2.89 -29.40 -4.05
C MET A 431 3.26 -29.05 -5.49
N SER A 432 3.27 -30.09 -6.33
CA SER A 432 3.38 -29.96 -7.78
C SER A 432 2.07 -30.34 -8.45
N PHE A 433 1.72 -29.66 -9.53
CA PHE A 433 0.56 -29.98 -10.36
C PHE A 433 0.80 -29.54 -11.82
N ILE A 434 0.00 -30.09 -12.73
CA ILE A 434 0.02 -29.70 -14.15
C ILE A 434 -0.83 -28.44 -14.34
N GLY A 435 -0.18 -27.37 -14.79
CA GLY A 435 -0.77 -26.05 -14.96
C GLY A 435 -1.01 -25.68 -16.42
N PHE A 436 -0.93 -24.39 -16.67
CA PHE A 436 -1.02 -23.77 -17.99
C PHE A 436 -0.01 -24.40 -18.95
N CYS A 437 -0.41 -24.66 -20.20
CA CYS A 437 0.47 -25.28 -21.20
C CYS A 437 1.09 -26.63 -20.79
N ASN A 438 0.42 -27.44 -19.95
CA ASN A 438 0.97 -28.66 -19.37
C ASN A 438 2.30 -28.47 -18.61
N GLU A 439 2.57 -27.25 -18.15
CA GLU A 439 3.75 -26.98 -17.34
C GLU A 439 3.62 -27.64 -15.97
N THR A 440 4.73 -28.12 -15.40
CA THR A 440 4.73 -28.59 -14.01
C THR A 440 4.92 -27.40 -13.07
N VAL A 441 3.85 -26.93 -12.46
CA VAL A 441 3.86 -25.84 -11.47
C VAL A 441 4.24 -26.43 -10.11
N TYR A 442 5.15 -25.77 -9.40
CA TYR A 442 5.53 -26.13 -8.02
C TYR A 442 5.24 -24.97 -7.08
N MET A 443 4.53 -25.27 -5.99
CA MET A 443 4.26 -24.40 -4.86
C MET A 443 5.16 -24.82 -3.71
N ASP A 444 5.92 -23.89 -3.14
CA ASP A 444 6.80 -24.19 -2.01
C ASP A 444 6.07 -24.25 -0.66
N GLU A 445 6.84 -24.40 0.42
CA GLU A 445 6.34 -24.46 1.80
C GLU A 445 5.67 -23.15 2.25
N ASP A 446 6.02 -22.04 1.62
CA ASP A 446 5.44 -20.71 1.82
C ASP A 446 4.24 -20.47 0.88
N GLY A 447 3.72 -21.51 0.20
CA GLY A 447 2.60 -21.36 -0.73
C GLY A 447 2.89 -20.35 -1.85
N ASP A 448 4.16 -20.13 -2.17
CA ASP A 448 4.62 -19.28 -3.26
C ASP A 448 5.01 -20.16 -4.45
N ARG A 449 4.62 -19.74 -5.66
CA ARG A 449 5.08 -20.42 -6.88
C ARG A 449 6.58 -20.20 -7.06
N VAL A 450 7.29 -21.30 -7.33
CA VAL A 450 8.70 -21.25 -7.76
C VAL A 450 8.75 -21.36 -9.29
N ALA A 451 9.38 -20.40 -9.95
CA ALA A 451 9.59 -20.44 -11.41
C ALA A 451 10.70 -21.43 -11.78
N ASP A 452 10.57 -22.02 -12.97
CA ASP A 452 11.69 -22.66 -13.65
C ASP A 452 12.52 -21.56 -14.32
N TYR A 453 13.84 -21.60 -14.09
CA TYR A 453 14.78 -20.65 -14.67
C TYR A 453 15.79 -21.37 -15.55
N ALA A 454 16.18 -20.69 -16.62
CA ALA A 454 17.30 -21.07 -17.46
C ALA A 454 18.23 -19.88 -17.62
N LEU A 455 19.52 -20.17 -17.63
CA LEU A 455 20.55 -19.19 -17.89
C LEU A 455 20.97 -19.30 -19.35
N PHE A 456 20.89 -18.18 -20.06
CA PHE A 456 21.25 -18.08 -21.46
C PHE A 456 22.49 -17.21 -21.63
N HIS A 457 23.32 -17.55 -22.61
CA HIS A 457 24.44 -16.74 -23.04
C HIS A 457 24.22 -16.30 -24.49
N HIS A 458 24.38 -15.01 -24.74
CA HIS A 458 24.31 -14.45 -26.07
C HIS A 458 25.63 -14.70 -26.81
N SER A 459 25.59 -15.44 -27.93
CA SER A 459 26.72 -15.51 -28.86
C SER A 459 26.47 -14.64 -30.09
N VAL A 460 27.52 -14.31 -30.83
CA VAL A 460 27.42 -13.56 -32.11
C VAL A 460 26.46 -14.23 -33.11
N LYS A 461 26.33 -15.56 -33.06
CA LYS A 461 25.48 -16.33 -33.99
C LYS A 461 24.07 -16.60 -33.45
N GLN A 462 23.97 -17.05 -32.20
CA GLN A 462 22.71 -17.46 -31.58
C GLN A 462 22.85 -17.49 -30.06
N VAL A 463 21.75 -17.29 -29.35
CA VAL A 463 21.66 -17.45 -27.91
C VAL A 463 21.62 -18.93 -27.56
N ARG A 464 22.31 -19.32 -26.49
CA ARG A 464 22.38 -20.71 -26.04
C ARG A 464 22.05 -20.81 -24.57
N MET A 465 21.23 -21.79 -24.21
CA MET A 465 21.05 -22.17 -22.81
C MET A 465 22.35 -22.80 -22.31
N ILE A 466 22.89 -22.26 -21.23
CA ILE A 466 24.16 -22.71 -20.63
C ILE A 466 23.96 -23.45 -19.31
N ALA A 467 22.89 -23.14 -18.58
CA ALA A 467 22.51 -23.84 -17.36
C ALA A 467 20.99 -23.82 -17.18
N GLN A 468 20.46 -24.83 -16.49
CA GLN A 468 19.06 -24.92 -16.12
C GLN A 468 18.92 -25.04 -14.61
N TYR A 469 17.99 -24.29 -14.02
CA TYR A 469 17.74 -24.32 -12.59
C TYR A 469 16.84 -25.50 -12.24
N ASN A 470 17.34 -26.38 -11.37
CA ASN A 470 16.53 -27.43 -10.77
C ASN A 470 15.87 -26.89 -9.50
N LYS A 471 14.57 -26.61 -9.57
CA LYS A 471 13.79 -26.07 -8.45
C LYS A 471 13.72 -26.97 -7.22
N THR A 472 13.76 -28.30 -7.40
CA THR A 472 13.71 -29.28 -6.30
C THR A 472 15.06 -29.37 -5.59
N ALA A 473 16.15 -29.47 -6.36
CA ALA A 473 17.51 -29.49 -5.81
C ALA A 473 18.00 -28.09 -5.38
N ARG A 474 17.28 -27.03 -5.76
CA ARG A 474 17.63 -25.61 -5.57
C ARG A 474 19.04 -25.28 -6.07
N GLN A 475 19.41 -25.83 -7.22
CA GLN A 475 20.75 -25.67 -7.80
C GLN A 475 20.68 -25.61 -9.32
N PHE A 476 21.63 -24.91 -9.93
CA PHE A 476 21.83 -24.94 -11.38
C PHE A 476 22.56 -26.21 -11.82
N HIS A 477 21.99 -26.87 -12.81
CA HIS A 477 22.66 -27.90 -13.58
C HIS A 477 23.27 -27.27 -14.84
N SER A 478 24.59 -27.34 -14.97
CA SER A 478 25.27 -26.83 -16.17
C SER A 478 24.97 -27.75 -17.35
N LEU A 479 24.52 -27.17 -18.46
CA LEU A 479 24.33 -27.88 -19.73
C LEU A 479 25.60 -27.84 -20.60
N VAL A 480 26.61 -27.12 -20.14
CA VAL A 480 27.90 -26.96 -20.79
C VAL A 480 28.99 -27.47 -19.85
N GLY A 481 29.90 -28.30 -20.36
CA GLY A 481 31.02 -28.81 -19.57
C GLY A 481 32.01 -27.71 -19.11
N GLY A 482 33.09 -28.13 -18.43
CA GLY A 482 34.09 -27.23 -17.83
C GLY A 482 34.86 -26.31 -18.79
N SER A 483 34.70 -26.43 -20.11
CA SER A 483 35.30 -25.55 -21.11
C SER A 483 34.26 -25.02 -22.10
N TYR A 484 33.68 -23.85 -21.81
CA TYR A 484 32.78 -23.17 -22.74
C TYR A 484 33.57 -22.26 -23.70
N HIS A 485 33.89 -22.78 -24.89
CA HIS A 485 34.73 -22.09 -25.88
C HIS A 485 34.09 -20.87 -26.55
N ASN A 486 32.81 -20.58 -26.27
CA ASN A 486 32.09 -19.46 -26.86
C ASN A 486 32.15 -18.18 -26.00
N TRP A 487 32.70 -18.25 -24.78
CA TRP A 487 32.87 -17.05 -23.96
C TRP A 487 33.96 -16.13 -24.55
N PRO A 488 33.71 -14.82 -24.66
CA PRO A 488 34.72 -13.87 -25.13
C PRO A 488 35.98 -13.93 -24.26
N GLY A 489 37.16 -13.81 -24.84
CA GLY A 489 38.43 -13.92 -24.10
C GLY A 489 38.85 -15.36 -23.70
N GLY A 490 38.01 -16.38 -23.94
CA GLY A 490 38.38 -17.79 -23.86
C GLY A 490 38.56 -18.39 -22.45
N VAL A 491 38.35 -17.60 -21.39
CA VAL A 491 38.42 -18.05 -19.99
C VAL A 491 37.00 -18.27 -19.45
N TRP A 492 36.69 -19.50 -19.03
CA TRP A 492 35.36 -19.87 -18.52
C TRP A 492 35.46 -20.66 -17.20
N PRO A 493 34.61 -20.36 -16.20
CA PRO A 493 33.87 -19.11 -16.06
C PRO A 493 34.83 -17.92 -15.80
N PRO A 494 34.42 -16.68 -16.09
CA PRO A 494 35.20 -15.50 -15.70
C PRO A 494 35.45 -15.48 -14.20
N LYS A 495 36.63 -15.01 -13.79
CA LYS A 495 36.93 -14.82 -12.36
C LYS A 495 36.29 -13.52 -11.86
N ASP A 496 36.05 -13.44 -10.55
CA ASP A 496 35.54 -12.24 -9.88
C ASP A 496 36.67 -11.37 -9.28
N GLU A 497 37.94 -11.75 -9.49
CA GLU A 497 39.13 -11.05 -9.01
C GLU A 497 39.63 -10.01 -10.02
N LEU A 498 39.85 -8.78 -9.56
CA LEU A 498 40.52 -7.75 -10.36
C LEU A 498 41.96 -8.20 -10.69
N PRO A 499 42.44 -8.00 -11.93
CA PRO A 499 43.81 -8.34 -12.30
C PRO A 499 44.80 -7.55 -11.43
N ALA A 500 45.74 -8.27 -10.79
CA ALA A 500 46.73 -7.68 -9.90
C ALA A 500 47.61 -6.67 -10.65
N GLN A 501 47.46 -5.37 -10.37
CA GLN A 501 48.40 -4.36 -10.85
C GLN A 501 49.62 -4.33 -9.94
N SER A 502 50.73 -4.91 -10.41
CA SER A 502 52.05 -4.67 -9.84
C SER A 502 52.51 -3.25 -10.21
N ALA A 503 52.32 -2.29 -9.31
CA ALA A 503 52.97 -0.98 -9.40
C ALA A 503 54.08 -0.92 -8.35
N ALA A 504 55.33 -0.98 -8.81
CA ALA A 504 56.50 -0.66 -8.01
C ALA A 504 56.41 0.81 -7.57
N ILE A 505 56.44 1.07 -6.27
CA ILE A 505 56.36 2.42 -5.70
C ILE A 505 57.77 2.91 -5.41
N ASP A 506 58.15 4.02 -6.04
CA ASP A 506 59.40 4.74 -5.84
C ASP A 506 59.32 5.66 -4.59
N SER A 507 60.43 5.78 -3.86
CA SER A 507 60.46 6.25 -2.47
C SER A 507 60.26 7.77 -2.29
N SER A 508 60.08 8.53 -3.36
CA SER A 508 59.88 9.99 -3.31
C SER A 508 58.41 10.41 -3.15
N THR A 509 57.44 9.50 -3.34
CA THR A 509 55.99 9.82 -3.32
C THR A 509 55.37 9.83 -1.92
N ILE A 510 56.03 9.23 -0.92
CA ILE A 510 55.49 9.03 0.44
C ILE A 510 55.37 10.37 1.20
N VAL A 511 56.30 11.31 0.98
CA VAL A 511 56.30 12.61 1.67
C VAL A 511 55.25 13.57 1.09
N ALA A 512 54.97 13.48 -0.21
CA ALA A 512 53.90 14.25 -0.85
C ALA A 512 52.51 13.64 -0.61
N ALA A 513 52.41 12.31 -0.51
CA ALA A 513 51.16 11.61 -0.24
C ALA A 513 50.67 11.78 1.20
N THR A 514 51.58 11.84 2.18
CA THR A 514 51.20 12.03 3.60
C THR A 514 50.65 13.42 3.87
N THR A 515 51.22 14.46 3.26
CA THR A 515 50.75 15.85 3.41
C THR A 515 49.43 16.11 2.66
N THR A 516 49.26 15.54 1.45
CA THR A 516 48.00 15.62 0.70
C THR A 516 46.88 14.78 1.32
N SER A 517 47.18 13.60 1.87
CA SER A 517 46.20 12.77 2.56
C SER A 517 45.69 13.41 3.84
N LEU A 518 46.55 14.10 4.59
CA LEU A 518 46.12 14.83 5.80
C LEU A 518 45.23 16.02 5.45
N LEU A 519 45.50 16.72 4.34
CA LEU A 519 44.64 17.80 3.82
C LEU A 519 43.28 17.27 3.31
N VAL A 520 43.27 16.13 2.61
CA VAL A 520 42.03 15.52 2.10
C VAL A 520 41.18 14.96 3.23
N VAL A 521 41.79 14.31 4.23
CA VAL A 521 41.08 13.80 5.41
C VAL A 521 40.51 14.95 6.24
N THR A 522 41.25 16.05 6.40
CA THR A 522 40.72 17.24 7.10
C THR A 522 39.60 17.91 6.33
N LEU A 523 39.73 18.08 5.01
CA LEU A 523 38.65 18.62 4.16
C LEU A 523 37.42 17.70 4.11
N ALA A 524 37.61 16.38 4.10
CA ALA A 524 36.54 15.40 4.17
C ALA A 524 35.85 15.41 5.54
N ALA A 525 36.62 15.54 6.64
CA ALA A 525 36.07 15.69 7.98
C ALA A 525 35.27 16.99 8.10
N PHE A 526 35.75 18.11 7.52
CA PHE A 526 35.00 19.35 7.43
C PHE A 526 33.73 19.20 6.58
N ALA A 527 33.80 18.54 5.42
CA ALA A 527 32.64 18.30 4.56
C ALA A 527 31.60 17.40 5.24
N VAL A 528 32.04 16.33 5.92
CA VAL A 528 31.18 15.44 6.72
C VAL A 528 30.60 16.23 7.90
N PHE A 529 31.39 17.05 8.59
CA PHE A 529 30.90 17.94 9.64
C PHE A 529 29.85 18.90 9.11
N PHE A 530 30.03 19.52 7.93
CA PHE A 530 29.06 20.38 7.29
C PHE A 530 27.82 19.63 6.80
N ILE A 531 27.95 18.39 6.32
CA ILE A 531 26.83 17.53 5.93
C ILE A 531 26.03 17.11 7.16
N ILE A 532 26.71 16.73 8.25
CA ILE A 532 26.09 16.40 9.54
C ILE A 532 25.41 17.66 10.10
N ARG A 533 26.08 18.81 10.14
CA ARG A 533 25.47 20.12 10.48
C ARG A 533 24.26 20.41 9.61
N LYS A 534 24.34 20.24 8.29
CA LYS A 534 23.22 20.48 7.36
C LYS A 534 22.07 19.50 7.57
N LYS A 535 22.35 18.23 7.92
CA LYS A 535 21.34 17.23 8.26
C LYS A 535 20.70 17.50 9.63
N MET A 536 21.50 17.92 10.62
CA MET A 536 21.02 18.32 11.95
C MET A 536 20.16 19.58 11.86
N VAL A 537 20.63 20.62 11.16
CA VAL A 537 19.87 21.86 10.89
C VAL A 537 18.61 21.56 10.07
N LYS A 538 18.66 20.66 9.07
CA LYS A 538 17.45 20.21 8.38
C LYS A 538 16.49 19.52 9.35
N LYS A 539 16.97 18.61 10.21
CA LYS A 539 16.13 17.91 11.20
C LYS A 539 15.47 18.89 12.17
N GLU A 540 16.18 19.92 12.62
CA GLU A 540 15.65 21.02 13.44
C GLU A 540 14.61 21.86 12.68
N VAL A 541 14.84 22.20 11.41
CA VAL A 541 13.88 22.94 10.55
C VAL A 541 12.62 22.12 10.25
N TRP A 542 12.74 20.82 9.97
CA TRP A 542 11.59 19.91 9.78
C TRP A 542 10.77 19.76 11.07
N GLN A 543 11.42 19.82 12.23
CA GLN A 543 10.76 19.81 13.54
C GLN A 543 10.08 21.13 13.90
N MET A 544 10.26 22.21 13.13
CA MET A 544 9.69 23.53 13.40
C MET A 544 8.78 24.06 12.28
N MET A 545 8.37 23.25 11.30
CA MET A 545 7.46 23.71 10.22
C MET A 545 6.08 24.19 10.71
N TRP A 546 5.69 23.81 11.93
CA TRP A 546 4.47 24.27 12.60
C TRP A 546 4.67 25.61 13.35
N LYS A 547 5.89 26.12 13.46
CA LYS A 547 6.17 27.40 14.12
C LYS A 547 5.62 28.53 13.25
N ILE A 548 4.79 29.38 13.85
CA ILE A 548 4.22 30.57 13.22
C ILE A 548 4.87 31.79 13.87
N ASN A 549 5.30 32.76 13.07
CA ASN A 549 5.69 34.06 13.60
C ASN A 549 4.44 34.84 13.94
N TYR A 550 4.39 35.45 15.13
CA TYR A 550 3.20 36.16 15.62
C TYR A 550 2.72 37.28 14.66
N GLU A 551 3.66 37.91 13.95
CA GLU A 551 3.38 38.95 12.95
C GLU A 551 2.59 38.45 11.73
N GLU A 552 2.57 37.14 11.47
CA GLU A 552 1.77 36.54 10.41
C GLU A 552 0.28 36.44 10.77
N LEU A 553 -0.09 36.70 12.02
CA LEU A 553 -1.47 36.67 12.50
C LEU A 553 -2.09 38.07 12.46
N THR A 554 -3.08 38.25 11.59
CA THR A 554 -3.86 39.50 11.54
C THR A 554 -5.16 39.35 12.33
N PHE A 555 -5.18 39.90 13.54
CA PHE A 555 -6.34 39.80 14.45
C PHE A 555 -7.54 40.60 13.94
N ILE A 556 -8.72 40.02 14.12
CA ILE A 556 -9.99 40.65 13.74
C ILE A 556 -10.41 41.60 14.87
N ASP A 557 -10.42 42.91 14.60
CA ASP A 557 -10.80 43.92 15.60
C ASP A 557 -12.32 44.22 15.56
N SER A 558 -13.05 43.75 16.57
CA SER A 558 -14.49 43.98 16.76
C SER A 558 -14.84 45.44 17.10
N SER A 559 -13.88 46.37 17.15
CA SER A 559 -14.12 47.76 17.58
C SER A 559 -14.63 48.71 16.48
N ARG A 560 -14.49 48.37 15.19
CA ARG A 560 -14.80 49.28 14.08
C ARG A 560 -16.26 49.33 13.62
N ASN A 561 -17.11 48.35 13.95
CA ASN A 561 -18.48 48.29 13.43
C ASN A 561 -19.56 49.02 14.26
N ARG A 562 -19.21 49.61 15.40
CA ARG A 562 -20.20 50.33 16.24
C ARG A 562 -20.64 51.70 15.72
N HIS A 563 -19.95 52.28 14.72
CA HIS A 563 -20.26 53.63 14.22
C HIS A 563 -21.17 53.66 12.99
N ALA A 564 -21.47 52.52 12.35
CA ALA A 564 -22.31 52.48 11.15
C ALA A 564 -23.81 52.27 11.44
N HIS A 565 -24.19 51.88 12.67
CA HIS A 565 -25.56 51.46 12.98
C HIS A 565 -26.47 52.55 13.59
N VAL A 566 -25.99 53.79 13.74
CA VAL A 566 -26.76 54.91 14.32
C VAL A 566 -27.49 55.76 13.27
N THR A 567 -27.16 55.65 11.97
CA THR A 567 -27.72 56.54 10.93
C THR A 567 -28.62 55.82 9.93
N ARG A 568 -29.59 55.01 10.37
CA ARG A 568 -30.73 54.64 9.51
C ARG A 568 -32.01 54.25 10.25
N ARG A 569 -32.43 55.09 11.20
CA ARG A 569 -33.86 55.21 11.56
C ARG A 569 -34.36 56.57 11.09
N LYS A 570 -35.04 56.62 9.95
CA LYS A 570 -36.23 57.47 9.70
C LYS A 570 -36.71 57.36 8.24
N TYR A 571 -38.04 57.32 8.11
CA TYR A 571 -38.87 57.34 6.89
C TYR A 571 -38.78 56.08 6.01
N GLY A 572 -39.85 55.38 5.64
CA GLY A 572 -41.27 55.72 5.59
C GLY A 572 -41.80 55.14 4.26
N SER A 573 -42.80 54.26 4.35
CA SER A 573 -43.72 53.77 3.30
C SER A 573 -43.51 54.25 1.85
N ARG A 574 -43.39 53.31 0.88
CA ARG A 574 -44.31 53.24 -0.28
C ARG A 574 -44.08 52.06 -1.25
N ARG A 575 -45.24 51.70 -1.83
CA ARG A 575 -45.65 50.70 -2.82
C ARG A 575 -44.78 50.49 -4.08
N MET A 576 -44.98 49.29 -4.63
CA MET A 576 -44.68 48.81 -5.97
C MET A 576 -45.22 49.69 -7.11
N SER A 577 -44.48 49.72 -8.23
CA SER A 577 -45.07 49.66 -9.58
C SER A 577 -44.03 49.28 -10.65
N HIS A 578 -44.54 48.51 -11.63
CA HIS A 578 -43.93 47.99 -12.84
C HIS A 578 -43.23 49.03 -13.74
N THR A 579 -42.18 48.64 -14.47
CA THR A 579 -42.19 48.40 -15.94
C THR A 579 -40.79 48.36 -16.55
N SER A 580 -40.75 47.65 -17.67
CA SER A 580 -39.68 47.15 -18.54
C SER A 580 -38.82 48.16 -19.31
N ARG A 581 -37.62 47.68 -19.70
CA ARG A 581 -36.81 48.03 -20.92
C ARG A 581 -36.31 49.49 -20.99
N THR A 582 -35.09 49.87 -21.38
CA THR A 582 -33.98 49.28 -22.15
C THR A 582 -32.74 50.17 -21.93
N SER A 583 -31.59 49.54 -21.74
CA SER A 583 -30.21 49.97 -22.06
C SER A 583 -29.88 51.44 -22.37
N ARG A 584 -28.93 52.02 -21.61
CA ARG A 584 -27.61 52.46 -22.13
C ARG A 584 -26.65 52.88 -21.02
N SER A 585 -25.49 52.22 -21.01
CA SER A 585 -24.14 52.62 -20.55
C SER A 585 -24.02 53.62 -19.40
N SER A 586 -23.31 53.22 -18.33
CA SER A 586 -21.86 53.40 -18.26
C SER A 586 -21.26 53.05 -16.88
N LYS A 587 -20.04 52.50 -16.96
CA LYS A 587 -18.97 52.45 -15.94
C LYS A 587 -19.13 51.47 -14.77
N SER A 588 -18.56 50.30 -15.04
CA SER A 588 -17.90 49.40 -14.10
C SER A 588 -17.03 50.13 -13.05
N THR A 589 -17.39 49.97 -11.79
CA THR A 589 -16.45 49.61 -10.71
C THR A 589 -17.05 48.37 -10.05
N SER A 590 -16.56 47.20 -10.46
CA SER A 590 -16.94 45.94 -9.85
C SER A 590 -16.44 45.93 -8.42
N ALA A 591 -17.35 46.14 -7.47
CA ALA A 591 -17.18 45.60 -6.13
C ALA A 591 -17.05 44.08 -6.27
N ASP A 592 -15.98 43.53 -5.71
CA ASP A 592 -15.72 42.10 -5.73
C ASP A 592 -16.89 41.33 -5.09
N PRO A 593 -17.45 40.31 -5.77
CA PRO A 593 -18.51 39.47 -5.22
C PRO A 593 -18.01 38.51 -4.12
N PHE A 594 -16.73 38.60 -3.73
CA PHE A 594 -16.15 37.76 -2.69
C PHE A 594 -16.51 38.24 -1.26
N CYS A 595 -16.96 39.48 -1.06
CA CYS A 595 -17.14 40.06 0.28
C CYS A 595 -18.49 39.72 0.96
N SER A 596 -19.52 39.32 0.22
CA SER A 596 -20.89 39.17 0.78
C SER A 596 -21.12 37.85 1.54
N SER A 597 -20.31 36.82 1.33
CA SER A 597 -20.42 35.54 2.06
C SER A 597 -19.74 35.56 3.43
N PHE A 598 -18.75 36.45 3.64
CA PHE A 598 -17.98 36.50 4.89
C PHE A 598 -18.68 37.29 6.00
N SER A 599 -19.58 38.21 5.66
CA SER A 599 -20.27 39.05 6.65
C SER A 599 -21.22 38.24 7.54
N ASN A 600 -21.92 37.24 6.98
CA ASN A 600 -22.91 36.45 7.73
C ASN A 600 -22.28 35.50 8.76
N ASP A 601 -21.09 34.96 8.47
CA ASP A 601 -20.38 34.06 9.39
C ASP A 601 -19.80 34.83 10.58
N LEU A 602 -19.33 36.07 10.37
CA LEU A 602 -18.81 36.92 11.43
C LEU A 602 -19.93 37.43 12.37
N GLU A 603 -21.08 37.81 11.80
CA GLU A 603 -22.26 38.23 12.57
C GLU A 603 -22.77 37.10 13.49
N MET A 604 -22.66 35.84 13.05
CA MET A 604 -23.09 34.68 13.82
C MET A 604 -22.10 34.29 14.93
N VAL A 605 -20.79 34.50 14.72
CA VAL A 605 -19.76 34.41 15.78
C VAL A 605 -20.04 35.47 16.86
N GLU A 606 -20.42 36.69 16.47
CA GLU A 606 -20.75 37.76 17.43
C GLU A 606 -22.07 37.52 18.20
N LEU A 607 -23.07 36.86 17.58
CA LEU A 607 -24.38 36.59 18.20
C LEU A 607 -24.38 35.46 19.23
N LEU A 608 -23.49 34.46 19.10
CA LEU A 608 -23.49 33.27 19.99
C LEU A 608 -22.52 33.39 21.17
N HIS A 609 -21.55 34.29 21.11
CA HIS A 609 -20.56 34.49 22.18
C HIS A 609 -21.02 35.58 23.17
N ASP A 610 -21.94 35.23 24.07
CA ASP A 610 -22.22 36.08 25.24
C ASP A 610 -20.93 36.17 26.11
N LYS A 611 -20.30 37.35 26.07
CA LYS A 611 -19.25 37.86 27.00
C LYS A 611 -17.86 37.19 27.05
N LYS A 612 -17.48 36.25 26.18
CA LYS A 612 -16.06 35.86 25.99
C LYS A 612 -15.61 36.09 24.56
N LYS A 613 -14.75 37.09 24.34
CA LYS A 613 -14.07 37.33 23.05
C LYS A 613 -13.34 36.06 22.62
N VAL A 614 -13.76 35.47 21.50
CA VAL A 614 -12.92 34.50 20.79
C VAL A 614 -11.81 35.28 20.11
N ASN A 615 -10.56 34.96 20.42
CA ASN A 615 -9.41 35.55 19.76
C ASN A 615 -9.26 34.92 18.38
N ALA A 616 -9.86 35.55 17.37
CA ALA A 616 -9.79 35.12 15.98
C ALA A 616 -8.79 35.97 15.19
N ALA A 617 -8.06 35.32 14.27
CA ALA A 617 -7.12 35.98 13.38
C ALA A 617 -7.19 35.38 11.97
N HIS A 618 -6.61 36.07 10.99
CA HIS A 618 -6.29 35.49 9.69
C HIS A 618 -4.82 35.06 9.63
N HIS A 619 -4.59 33.87 9.10
CA HIS A 619 -3.26 33.35 8.75
C HIS A 619 -3.31 32.79 7.33
N LYS A 620 -2.46 33.30 6.42
CA LYS A 620 -2.38 32.84 5.01
C LYS A 620 -3.76 32.68 4.34
N ASN A 621 -4.62 33.69 4.48
CA ASN A 621 -6.01 33.75 3.97
C ASN A 621 -7.02 32.75 4.60
N SER A 622 -6.69 32.09 5.70
CA SER A 622 -7.60 31.23 6.46
C SER A 622 -7.94 31.85 7.82
N MET A 623 -9.18 31.71 8.28
CA MET A 623 -9.58 32.11 9.63
C MET A 623 -9.13 31.08 10.65
N VAL A 624 -8.48 31.56 11.71
CA VAL A 624 -7.91 30.71 12.76
C VAL A 624 -8.33 31.18 14.15
N ALA A 625 -8.52 30.22 15.04
CA ALA A 625 -8.67 30.45 16.47
C ALA A 625 -7.29 30.52 17.11
N VAL A 626 -7.04 31.58 17.88
CA VAL A 626 -5.76 31.84 18.56
C VAL A 626 -5.97 31.72 20.06
N LYS A 627 -5.24 30.80 20.70
CA LYS A 627 -5.27 30.63 22.15
C LYS A 627 -3.94 31.04 22.74
N HIS A 628 -3.93 32.14 23.49
CA HIS A 628 -2.73 32.61 24.16
C HIS A 628 -2.42 31.75 25.38
N VAL A 629 -1.13 31.47 25.55
CA VAL A 629 -0.58 30.75 26.70
C VAL A 629 0.28 31.74 27.50
N PRO A 630 0.08 31.87 28.82
CA PRO A 630 0.93 32.73 29.64
C PRO A 630 2.41 32.32 29.53
N PRO A 631 3.35 33.28 29.47
CA PRO A 631 4.78 32.97 29.37
C PRO A 631 5.29 32.05 30.49
N ASP A 632 4.78 32.24 31.71
CA ASP A 632 5.15 31.44 32.90
C ASP A 632 4.64 29.99 32.83
N GLU A 633 3.72 29.67 31.90
CA GLU A 633 3.10 28.35 31.74
C GLU A 633 3.64 27.60 30.51
N PHE A 634 4.58 28.20 29.77
CA PHE A 634 5.09 27.64 28.53
C PHE A 634 6.60 27.41 28.57
N GLU A 635 6.99 26.15 28.79
CA GLU A 635 8.36 25.68 28.66
C GLU A 635 8.50 24.78 27.43
N LEU A 636 9.46 25.11 26.55
CA LEU A 636 9.78 24.34 25.34
C LEU A 636 10.64 23.12 25.68
N THR A 637 10.02 22.08 26.22
CA THR A 637 10.70 20.79 26.43
C THR A 637 10.71 19.96 25.14
N PRO A 638 11.66 19.02 24.96
CA PRO A 638 11.66 18.10 23.81
C PRO A 638 10.37 17.28 23.66
N ALA A 639 9.76 16.89 24.79
CA ALA A 639 8.46 16.23 24.80
C ALA A 639 7.35 17.12 24.22
N ARG A 640 7.35 18.41 24.59
CA ARG A 640 6.38 19.40 24.10
C ARG A 640 6.55 19.69 22.60
N LEU A 641 7.79 19.76 22.12
CA LEU A 641 8.09 19.89 20.69
C LEU A 641 7.60 18.68 19.89
N TYR A 642 7.76 17.48 20.45
CA TYR A 642 7.26 16.25 19.83
C TYR A 642 5.73 16.25 19.76
N GLU A 643 5.03 16.66 20.83
CA GLU A 643 3.56 16.79 20.82
C GLU A 643 3.07 17.75 19.73
N LEU A 644 3.63 18.96 19.67
CA LEU A 644 3.26 19.96 18.65
C LEU A 644 3.50 19.44 17.23
N PHE A 645 4.60 18.69 17.04
CA PHE A 645 4.87 18.01 15.78
C PHE A 645 3.83 16.92 15.47
N GLN A 646 3.42 16.10 16.44
CA GLN A 646 2.36 15.10 16.22
C GLN A 646 1.01 15.75 15.92
N MET A 647 0.67 16.84 16.61
CA MET A 647 -0.54 17.62 16.33
C MET A 647 -0.56 18.14 14.89
N SER A 648 0.58 18.58 14.34
CA SER A 648 0.66 19.07 12.95
C SER A 648 0.34 18.01 11.90
N LYS A 649 0.50 16.72 12.24
CA LYS A 649 0.23 15.58 11.35
C LYS A 649 -1.21 15.09 11.41
N ILE A 650 -1.96 15.49 12.44
CA ILE A 650 -3.32 15.02 12.66
C ILE A 650 -4.30 15.74 11.74
N ARG A 651 -5.05 14.97 10.95
CA ARG A 651 -6.12 15.45 10.06
C ARG A 651 -7.32 14.51 10.15
N HIS A 652 -8.46 15.04 10.59
CA HIS A 652 -9.68 14.29 10.84
C HIS A 652 -10.90 15.25 10.84
N GLU A 653 -12.04 14.88 10.25
CA GLU A 653 -13.16 15.83 10.07
C GLU A 653 -13.83 16.31 11.39
N ASN A 654 -13.71 15.54 12.47
CA ASN A 654 -14.22 15.85 13.83
C ASN A 654 -13.09 16.26 14.78
N LEU A 655 -11.93 16.66 14.25
CA LEU A 655 -10.88 17.34 15.02
C LEU A 655 -10.59 18.66 14.34
N THR A 656 -10.38 19.73 15.10
CA THR A 656 -9.92 20.99 14.52
C THR A 656 -8.48 20.81 14.03
N PRO A 657 -8.18 21.05 12.75
CA PRO A 657 -6.81 21.01 12.24
C PRO A 657 -5.90 21.95 13.02
N PHE A 658 -4.81 21.42 13.56
CA PHE A 658 -3.72 22.24 14.09
C PHE A 658 -3.01 22.93 12.92
N VAL A 659 -2.89 24.25 13.01
CA VAL A 659 -2.26 25.10 11.99
C VAL A 659 -0.82 25.40 12.40
N GLY A 660 -0.60 25.70 13.68
CA GLY A 660 0.74 25.93 14.21
C GLY A 660 0.73 26.57 15.60
N ALA A 661 1.89 27.02 16.05
CA ALA A 661 2.02 27.74 17.33
C ALA A 661 3.10 28.82 17.26
N CYS A 662 2.84 29.94 17.94
CA CYS A 662 3.83 30.96 18.27
C CYS A 662 4.46 30.57 19.61
N VAL A 663 5.78 30.42 19.63
CA VAL A 663 6.50 29.89 20.81
C VAL A 663 7.49 30.88 21.40
N ASP A 664 7.60 32.06 20.80
CA ASP A 664 8.50 33.11 21.23
C ASP A 664 7.76 34.06 22.20
N ALA A 665 8.32 34.24 23.40
CA ALA A 665 7.81 35.21 24.36
C ALA A 665 7.92 36.64 23.82
N PRO A 666 6.98 37.56 24.12
CA PRO A 666 5.86 37.42 25.07
C PRO A 666 4.56 36.84 24.45
N ASN A 667 4.52 36.60 23.13
CA ASN A 667 3.30 36.32 22.39
C ASN A 667 3.14 34.83 22.08
N ILE A 668 3.08 34.03 23.14
CA ILE A 668 2.97 32.57 23.00
C ILE A 668 1.51 32.20 22.77
N CYS A 669 1.22 31.48 21.69
CA CYS A 669 -0.14 31.04 21.38
C CYS A 669 -0.18 29.78 20.49
N THR A 670 -1.26 29.01 20.61
CA THR A 670 -1.58 27.91 19.68
C THR A 670 -2.64 28.35 18.69
N VAL A 671 -2.50 27.91 17.44
CA VAL A 671 -3.33 28.31 16.31
C VAL A 671 -4.00 27.09 15.69
N MET A 672 -5.33 27.09 15.67
CA MET A 672 -6.15 26.01 15.10
C MET A 672 -7.21 26.58 14.15
N GLU A 673 -7.81 25.74 13.31
CA GLU A 673 -8.95 26.14 12.47
C GLU A 673 -10.10 26.72 13.31
N LEU A 674 -10.64 27.88 12.90
CA LEU A 674 -11.78 28.50 13.58
C LEU A 674 -13.10 27.82 13.20
N CYS A 675 -13.88 27.45 14.22
CA CYS A 675 -15.25 26.98 14.07
C CYS A 675 -16.22 28.12 14.43
N THR A 676 -17.13 28.47 13.51
CA THR A 676 -17.89 29.73 13.58
C THR A 676 -19.16 29.67 14.43
N ARG A 677 -19.62 28.49 14.87
CA ARG A 677 -20.85 28.35 15.69
C ARG A 677 -20.59 28.23 17.19
N GLY A 678 -19.38 28.57 17.62
CA GLY A 678 -18.98 28.48 19.02
C GLY A 678 -18.83 27.04 19.52
N SER A 679 -18.81 26.88 20.85
CA SER A 679 -18.68 25.59 21.51
C SER A 679 -20.03 24.95 21.80
N LEU A 680 -20.02 23.63 22.04
CA LEU A 680 -21.19 22.89 22.50
C LEU A 680 -21.68 23.45 23.84
N GLN A 681 -20.78 23.96 24.67
CA GLN A 681 -21.16 24.67 25.89
C GLN A 681 -22.03 25.89 25.57
N ASP A 682 -21.64 26.71 24.59
CA ASP A 682 -22.37 27.92 24.21
C ASP A 682 -23.76 27.56 23.65
N ILE A 683 -23.83 26.52 22.81
CA ILE A 683 -25.11 26.03 22.27
C ILE A 683 -26.02 25.48 23.38
N LEU A 684 -25.48 24.76 24.36
CA LEU A 684 -26.26 24.19 25.45
C LEU A 684 -26.77 25.24 26.45
N HIS A 685 -26.11 26.40 26.55
CA HIS A 685 -26.56 27.53 27.38
C HIS A 685 -27.50 28.47 26.64
N ASN A 686 -27.70 28.28 25.32
CA ASN A 686 -28.56 29.12 24.52
C ASN A 686 -29.98 28.52 24.45
N ASP A 687 -30.90 29.08 25.24
CA ASP A 687 -32.30 28.65 25.31
C ASP A 687 -33.07 28.80 23.99
N ASP A 688 -32.59 29.66 23.08
CA ASP A 688 -33.19 29.85 21.75
C ASP A 688 -32.89 28.66 20.81
N ILE A 689 -31.84 27.88 21.08
CA ILE A 689 -31.44 26.74 20.26
C ILE A 689 -32.04 25.44 20.80
N LYS A 690 -33.13 24.98 20.18
CA LYS A 690 -33.77 23.71 20.55
C LYS A 690 -33.09 22.51 19.89
N LEU A 691 -32.28 21.78 20.67
CA LEU A 691 -31.62 20.55 20.21
C LEU A 691 -32.58 19.35 20.17
N ASN A 692 -33.03 19.00 18.96
CA ASN A 692 -33.77 17.75 18.74
C ASN A 692 -32.86 16.51 18.84
N TRP A 693 -33.46 15.31 18.87
CA TRP A 693 -32.69 14.08 19.02
C TRP A 693 -31.74 13.80 17.84
N THR A 694 -32.05 14.30 16.65
CA THR A 694 -31.18 14.21 15.47
C THR A 694 -29.88 14.99 15.68
N PHE A 695 -29.95 16.24 16.13
CA PHE A 695 -28.76 17.04 16.47
C PHE A 695 -27.97 16.42 17.61
N LYS A 696 -28.65 15.97 18.68
CA LYS A 696 -28.01 15.29 19.82
C LYS A 696 -27.25 14.04 19.36
N SER A 697 -27.88 13.19 18.55
CA SER A 697 -27.28 11.97 18.02
C SER A 697 -26.09 12.27 17.09
N SER A 698 -26.19 13.32 16.27
CA SER A 698 -25.10 13.77 15.40
C SER A 698 -23.89 14.22 16.21
N PHE A 699 -24.09 15.09 17.21
CA PHE A 699 -23.00 15.58 18.06
C PHE A 699 -22.35 14.46 18.87
N ILE A 700 -23.13 13.52 19.42
CA ILE A 700 -22.59 12.35 20.12
C ILE A 700 -21.72 11.52 19.15
N THR A 701 -22.21 11.27 17.94
CA THR A 701 -21.49 10.50 16.92
C THR A 701 -20.19 11.19 16.51
N ASP A 702 -20.21 12.51 16.35
CA ASP A 702 -19.05 13.32 16.01
C ASP A 702 -17.98 13.30 17.10
N ILE A 703 -18.37 13.44 18.37
CA ILE A 703 -17.46 13.32 19.52
C ILE A 703 -16.83 11.92 19.56
N VAL A 704 -17.64 10.86 19.44
CA VAL A 704 -17.15 9.47 19.49
C VAL A 704 -16.15 9.20 18.37
N LYS A 705 -16.43 9.66 17.14
CA LYS A 705 -15.51 9.53 16.02
C LYS A 705 -14.20 10.27 16.30
N GLY A 706 -14.28 11.53 16.74
CA GLY A 706 -13.11 12.34 17.09
C GLY A 706 -12.21 11.67 18.13
N MET A 707 -12.80 11.15 19.20
CA MET A 707 -12.08 10.47 20.27
C MET A 707 -11.51 9.10 19.86
N ASP A 708 -12.23 8.29 19.09
CA ASP A 708 -11.69 7.00 18.59
C ASP A 708 -10.46 7.22 17.69
N PHE A 709 -10.44 8.29 16.89
CA PHE A 709 -9.26 8.64 16.11
C PHE A 709 -8.10 9.09 17.02
N LEU A 710 -8.35 10.00 17.96
CA LEU A 710 -7.30 10.47 18.89
C LEU A 710 -6.68 9.30 19.66
N HIS A 711 -7.49 8.34 20.12
CA HIS A 711 -7.04 7.15 20.84
C HIS A 711 -6.18 6.19 20.02
N ARG A 712 -6.22 6.25 18.68
CA ARG A 712 -5.34 5.47 17.80
C ARG A 712 -4.15 6.27 17.28
N SER A 713 -4.15 7.58 17.49
CA SER A 713 -3.06 8.48 17.12
C SER A 713 -1.93 8.43 18.14
N ALA A 714 -0.78 9.00 17.79
CA ALA A 714 0.37 9.12 18.70
C ALA A 714 0.08 9.93 19.98
N LEU A 715 -1.00 10.73 20.01
CA LEU A 715 -1.41 11.46 21.23
C LEU A 715 -2.15 10.58 22.23
N VAL A 716 -2.76 9.46 21.80
CA VAL A 716 -3.45 8.43 22.60
C VAL A 716 -4.67 8.90 23.41
N SER A 717 -4.75 10.17 23.78
CA SER A 717 -5.81 10.78 24.59
C SER A 717 -5.92 12.26 24.30
N HIS A 718 -7.07 12.84 24.60
CA HIS A 718 -7.27 14.28 24.58
C HIS A 718 -6.67 14.99 25.81
N GLY A 719 -6.71 14.34 26.98
CA GLY A 719 -6.26 14.90 28.26
C GLY A 719 -7.24 15.86 28.97
N ASN A 720 -8.11 16.57 28.24
CA ASN A 720 -9.00 17.60 28.82
C ASN A 720 -10.29 17.80 27.99
N LEU A 721 -11.02 16.72 27.71
CA LEU A 721 -12.25 16.79 26.93
C LEU A 721 -13.41 17.36 27.76
N LYS A 722 -14.00 18.46 27.30
CA LYS A 722 -15.17 19.12 27.92
C LYS A 722 -16.02 19.81 26.86
N SER A 723 -17.24 20.22 27.21
CA SER A 723 -18.18 20.87 26.28
C SER A 723 -17.62 22.14 25.64
N SER A 724 -16.73 22.88 26.32
CA SER A 724 -16.06 24.06 25.74
C SER A 724 -14.96 23.72 24.72
N HIS A 725 -14.49 22.47 24.68
CA HIS A 725 -13.50 21.97 23.70
C HIS A 725 -14.15 21.14 22.57
N CYS A 726 -15.48 21.12 22.53
CA CYS A 726 -16.25 20.61 21.41
C CYS A 726 -16.81 21.81 20.66
N VAL A 727 -16.26 22.16 19.51
CA VAL A 727 -16.65 23.34 18.72
C VAL A 727 -17.45 22.94 17.49
N ILE A 728 -18.33 23.81 17.02
CA ILE A 728 -19.23 23.51 15.90
C ILE A 728 -18.87 24.39 14.69
N ASP A 729 -18.61 23.74 13.55
CA ASP A 729 -18.30 24.43 12.30
C ASP A 729 -19.55 25.02 11.61
N SER A 730 -19.34 25.81 10.56
CA SER A 730 -20.43 26.47 9.82
C SER A 730 -21.49 25.49 9.28
N ARG A 731 -21.16 24.20 9.12
CA ARG A 731 -22.03 23.13 8.61
C ARG A 731 -22.67 22.29 9.73
N TRP A 732 -22.64 22.75 10.98
CA TRP A 732 -23.16 22.04 12.15
C TRP A 732 -22.46 20.71 12.44
N MET A 733 -21.21 20.54 11.99
CA MET A 733 -20.38 19.40 12.37
C MET A 733 -19.61 19.73 13.64
N LEU A 734 -19.67 18.83 14.62
CA LEU A 734 -18.91 19.00 15.85
C LEU A 734 -17.46 18.51 15.64
N LYS A 735 -16.52 19.36 16.00
CA LYS A 735 -15.07 19.10 16.00
C LYS A 735 -14.51 19.24 17.41
N ILE A 736 -13.61 18.35 17.78
CA ILE A 736 -12.90 18.41 19.05
C ILE A 736 -11.63 19.24 18.87
N THR A 737 -11.39 20.19 19.77
CA THR A 737 -10.26 21.14 19.75
C THR A 737 -9.42 21.02 21.01
N ASP A 738 -8.26 21.69 21.08
CA ASP A 738 -7.39 21.70 22.27
C ASP A 738 -6.92 20.29 22.71
N TYR A 739 -6.74 19.37 21.75
CA TYR A 739 -6.10 18.08 22.00
C TYR A 739 -4.57 18.24 22.01
N GLY A 740 -3.85 17.38 22.77
CA GLY A 740 -2.39 17.49 22.93
C GLY A 740 -1.94 18.40 24.08
N GLU A 741 -2.81 18.68 25.05
CA GLU A 741 -2.49 19.47 26.26
C GLU A 741 -1.91 18.64 27.42
N MET A 742 -1.68 17.34 27.25
CA MET A 742 -1.34 16.43 28.35
C MET A 742 0.01 16.77 29.03
N SER A 743 0.99 17.30 28.30
CA SER A 743 2.30 17.73 28.85
C SER A 743 2.38 19.22 29.20
N ALA A 744 1.33 20.00 28.96
CA ALA A 744 1.32 21.41 29.35
C ALA A 744 1.20 21.49 30.87
N GLY A 745 2.01 22.33 31.52
CA GLY A 745 1.92 22.61 32.96
C GLY A 745 0.53 23.07 33.46
N SER A 746 -0.46 23.23 32.59
CA SER A 746 -1.87 23.42 32.94
C SER A 746 -2.45 22.28 33.78
N GLY A 747 -1.93 21.04 33.65
CA GLY A 747 -2.26 19.93 34.54
C GLY A 747 -1.74 20.11 35.98
N VAL A 748 -0.67 20.88 36.19
CA VAL A 748 -0.02 21.06 37.49
C VAL A 748 -0.81 22.04 38.38
N ARG A 749 -1.33 23.15 37.83
CA ARG A 749 -2.21 24.08 38.59
C ARG A 749 -3.64 23.55 38.76
N ALA A 750 -4.20 22.83 37.80
CA ALA A 750 -5.50 22.15 37.98
C ALA A 750 -5.42 21.02 39.03
N ARG A 751 -4.27 20.32 39.12
CA ARG A 751 -3.94 19.41 40.23
C ARG A 751 -3.85 20.15 41.57
N ALA A 752 -3.19 21.31 41.63
CA ALA A 752 -3.03 22.09 42.85
C ALA A 752 -4.34 22.67 43.41
N ARG A 753 -5.37 22.87 42.56
CA ARG A 753 -6.72 23.30 42.97
C ARG A 753 -7.70 22.15 43.21
N GLY A 754 -7.31 20.89 43.01
CA GLY A 754 -8.19 19.72 43.23
C GLY A 754 -9.34 19.55 42.23
N GLU A 755 -9.35 20.32 41.14
CA GLU A 755 -10.50 20.38 40.22
C GLU A 755 -10.54 19.17 39.26
N TYR A 756 -9.39 18.56 38.94
CA TYR A 756 -9.29 17.42 38.01
C TYR A 756 -8.20 16.42 38.45
N ALA A 757 -8.60 15.17 38.74
CA ALA A 757 -7.66 14.05 38.74
C ALA A 757 -7.46 13.63 37.27
N GLY A 758 -6.25 13.82 36.75
CA GLY A 758 -5.93 13.44 35.36
C GLY A 758 -6.36 12.00 35.06
N MET A 759 -6.83 11.76 33.83
CA MET A 759 -7.12 10.43 33.28
C MET A 759 -8.33 9.68 33.89
N LYS A 760 -9.25 10.36 34.60
CA LYS A 760 -10.51 9.78 35.07
C LYS A 760 -11.72 10.50 34.47
N ILE A 761 -12.79 9.75 34.19
CA ILE A 761 -14.03 10.30 33.62
C ILE A 761 -15.00 10.63 34.77
N GLN A 762 -15.46 11.88 34.82
CA GLN A 762 -16.44 12.37 35.78
C GLN A 762 -17.86 12.12 35.28
N ALA A 763 -18.75 11.73 36.17
CA ALA A 763 -20.18 11.60 35.92
C ALA A 763 -21.00 12.26 37.03
N SER A 764 -22.11 12.91 36.65
CA SER A 764 -23.14 13.34 37.61
C SER A 764 -23.86 12.13 38.21
N GLU A 765 -24.57 12.35 39.31
CA GLU A 765 -25.43 11.34 39.93
C GLU A 765 -26.46 10.76 38.95
N ASP A 766 -27.16 11.60 38.18
CA ASP A 766 -28.13 11.13 37.17
C ASP A 766 -27.48 10.24 36.10
N CYS A 767 -26.31 10.64 35.62
CA CYS A 767 -25.55 9.86 34.64
C CYS A 767 -25.10 8.52 35.24
N ALA A 768 -24.64 8.52 36.50
CA ALA A 768 -24.26 7.32 37.22
C ALA A 768 -25.43 6.36 37.38
N ASN A 769 -26.61 6.85 37.76
CA ASN A 769 -27.81 6.04 37.92
C ASN A 769 -28.23 5.36 36.61
N ILE A 770 -28.16 6.09 35.49
CA ILE A 770 -28.43 5.53 34.17
C ILE A 770 -27.41 4.43 33.82
N LEU A 771 -26.11 4.68 34.03
CA LEU A 771 -25.05 3.71 33.71
C LEU A 771 -25.10 2.47 34.61
N LEU A 772 -25.43 2.62 35.89
CA LEU A 772 -25.65 1.51 36.81
C LEU A 772 -26.88 0.68 36.41
N GLY A 773 -27.96 1.34 35.97
CA GLY A 773 -29.16 0.67 35.46
C GLY A 773 -28.93 -0.10 34.15
N ILE A 774 -28.07 0.39 33.26
CA ILE A 774 -27.63 -0.33 32.04
C ILE A 774 -26.77 -1.56 32.42
N GLY A 775 -26.07 -1.49 33.54
CA GLY A 775 -25.24 -2.58 34.06
C GLY A 775 -23.86 -2.68 33.40
N GLY A 776 -22.92 -3.30 34.13
CA GLY A 776 -21.57 -3.58 33.65
C GLY A 776 -20.57 -2.42 33.77
N PHE A 777 -20.96 -1.23 34.23
CA PHE A 777 -20.02 -0.13 34.52
C PHE A 777 -19.55 -0.16 35.98
N ARG A 778 -18.25 0.06 36.20
CA ARG A 778 -17.64 0.20 37.54
C ARG A 778 -17.49 1.68 37.87
N MET A 779 -18.17 2.12 38.92
CA MET A 779 -18.21 3.52 39.34
C MET A 779 -17.89 3.66 40.82
N VAL A 780 -17.24 4.76 41.21
CA VAL A 780 -16.90 5.05 42.61
C VAL A 780 -17.34 6.47 42.94
N LYS A 781 -18.02 6.64 44.07
CA LYS A 781 -18.46 7.94 44.56
C LYS A 781 -17.26 8.84 44.83
N ARG A 782 -17.26 10.05 44.25
CA ARG A 782 -16.21 11.06 44.42
C ARG A 782 -16.46 11.95 45.65
N GLY A 783 -17.73 12.22 45.95
CA GLY A 783 -18.17 13.21 46.94
C GLY A 783 -19.01 14.32 46.31
N ASP A 784 -19.37 15.30 47.14
CA ASP A 784 -20.20 16.43 46.71
C ASP A 784 -19.31 17.55 46.15
N VAL A 785 -19.74 18.13 45.02
CA VAL A 785 -18.99 19.16 44.29
C VAL A 785 -19.88 20.39 44.14
N ASP A 786 -19.35 21.53 44.56
CA ASP A 786 -20.07 22.80 44.49
C ASP A 786 -20.08 23.33 43.05
N ILE A 787 -21.28 23.53 42.51
CA ILE A 787 -21.49 24.23 41.23
C ILE A 787 -21.64 25.74 41.52
N LYS A 788 -21.36 26.57 40.51
CA LYS A 788 -21.39 28.05 40.50
C LYS A 788 -22.68 28.75 40.99
N GLU A 789 -23.66 28.02 41.54
CA GLU A 789 -24.91 28.54 42.10
C GLU A 789 -25.15 28.11 43.56
N GLY A 790 -24.11 27.70 44.29
CA GLY A 790 -24.23 27.30 45.71
C GLY A 790 -24.96 25.96 45.92
N LYS A 791 -25.13 25.17 44.85
CA LYS A 791 -25.67 23.82 44.90
C LYS A 791 -24.52 22.82 44.88
N SER A 792 -24.47 21.96 45.89
CA SER A 792 -23.55 20.83 45.93
C SER A 792 -24.21 19.63 45.26
N ILE A 793 -23.56 19.05 44.26
CA ILE A 793 -24.06 17.84 43.59
C ILE A 793 -23.13 16.67 43.86
N GLN A 794 -23.72 15.50 44.07
CA GLN A 794 -22.96 14.28 44.22
C GLN A 794 -22.40 13.84 42.87
N THR A 795 -21.11 13.50 42.84
CA THR A 795 -20.43 13.08 41.60
C THR A 795 -19.75 11.73 41.75
N TYR A 796 -19.53 11.07 40.62
CA TYR A 796 -18.95 9.73 40.53
C TYR A 796 -17.80 9.70 39.53
N TRP A 797 -16.83 8.83 39.78
CA TRP A 797 -15.78 8.46 38.85
C TRP A 797 -16.17 7.18 38.11
N ILE A 798 -16.00 7.15 36.78
CA ILE A 798 -16.11 5.93 35.98
C ILE A 798 -14.72 5.29 35.88
N TYR A 799 -14.56 4.07 36.42
CA TYR A 799 -13.30 3.32 36.44
C TYR A 799 -13.20 2.26 35.34
N GLY A 800 -14.31 1.90 34.69
CA GLY A 800 -14.29 0.97 33.58
C GLY A 800 -15.64 0.30 33.33
N LYS A 801 -15.64 -0.65 32.40
CA LYS A 801 -16.80 -1.47 32.06
C LYS A 801 -16.39 -2.94 31.95
N ASN A 802 -17.23 -3.88 32.36
CA ASN A 802 -17.03 -5.31 32.17
C ASN A 802 -16.79 -5.60 30.68
N GLY A 803 -15.74 -6.36 30.37
CA GLY A 803 -15.28 -6.62 29.01
C GLY A 803 -14.42 -5.51 28.38
N PHE A 804 -14.18 -4.40 29.07
CA PHE A 804 -13.27 -3.35 28.65
C PHE A 804 -11.94 -3.45 29.43
N ASN A 805 -10.97 -4.15 28.85
CA ASN A 805 -9.67 -4.48 29.48
C ASN A 805 -8.52 -3.59 29.01
N LYS A 806 -8.79 -2.43 28.40
CA LYS A 806 -7.71 -1.51 28.04
C LYS A 806 -7.13 -0.92 29.32
N PRO A 807 -5.81 -1.03 29.56
CA PRO A 807 -5.19 -0.35 30.69
C PRO A 807 -5.40 1.16 30.52
N LEU A 808 -5.73 1.84 31.63
CA LEU A 808 -5.66 3.29 31.66
C LEU A 808 -4.19 3.67 31.42
N PRO A 809 -3.89 4.77 30.70
CA PRO A 809 -2.50 5.20 30.55
C PRO A 809 -1.88 5.33 31.94
N GLU A 810 -0.69 4.76 32.14
CA GLU A 810 0.03 4.95 33.39
C GLU A 810 0.45 6.42 33.51
N GLU A 811 0.41 6.95 34.72
CA GLU A 811 0.83 8.31 35.01
C GLU A 811 2.32 8.40 34.66
N ILE A 812 2.67 9.06 33.55
CA ILE A 812 4.06 9.33 33.21
C ILE A 812 4.56 10.32 34.26
N VAL A 813 5.10 9.80 35.35
CA VAL A 813 5.93 10.56 36.27
C VAL A 813 7.29 10.64 35.57
N PRO A 814 7.73 11.82 35.09
CA PRO A 814 9.08 11.92 34.58
C PRO A 814 10.02 11.61 35.73
N GLU A 815 10.75 10.49 35.62
CA GLU A 815 11.93 10.24 36.44
C GLU A 815 12.90 11.40 36.17
N LEU A 816 13.03 12.26 37.18
CA LEU A 816 14.12 13.22 37.29
C LEU A 816 15.40 12.42 37.52
N GLU A 817 16.04 11.94 36.45
CA GLU A 817 17.45 11.59 36.51
C GLU A 817 18.28 12.88 36.42
N CYS A 818 19.11 13.10 37.45
CA CYS A 818 20.01 14.24 37.64
C CYS A 818 21.13 14.34 36.62
#